data_AF-A0AAQ4RV39-F1
#
_entry.id   AF-A0AAQ4RV39-F1
#
_cell.length_a   1.000
_cell.length_b   1.000
_cell.length_c   1.000
_cell.angle_alpha   90.00
_cell.angle_beta   90.00
_cell.angle_gamma   90.00
#
_symmetry.space_group_name_H-M   'P 1'
#
loop_
_entity.id
_entity.type
_entity.pdbx_description
1 polymer ?
#
loop_
_entity_poly.entity_id
_entity_poly.type
_entity_poly.pdbx_seq_one_letter_code
_entity_poly.pdbx_strand_id
1 'polypeptide(L)'
;MVKMAANEEKQQGHRPGIYKQKNKGHKHGKHRTKGELERENKGRVSVTAFTKKQRKEHKRMDRRHKANQLRRNKKDIVLTEKRRLGTRDGPPHLVAVLSLHAGVDAAAVTKLLRGDAAGGVVHQERCVSGISDSFGLLLPRFKQRFTFISHSTADIHSLLDVAKIADSLVFVLDSAEGWDSYGEYCLSCLFAQGLPSHALVCQGVSDLPVKKRVDSRRALSKITEIRFPDARLFPLDSEQDATLLLRHLGSQRQRKLGFRSRRSHLLAQNVTFTPNCPAEGTGDGPTDLGTLCVSGYIRGRPLQVNRLVHISGHGDFQLSQIDGPPDPLPLILTPARPAKPVKEGDVDMLDGGEGEAPVRVLVKADLSCRESLQAEAEVDPMDGEQTWPTETELLEADEAIKNKRVMKVPKGTSDYQAAWILDEEEENNGDLDEESSEEDDDDDDMLDEAMDGEDEDNNSQVLIFSEGQTREEEEEEGEEVCSTERTGADQRYDEDIDKAAEEEGLQRYREARANVMFPDEVDTPLDMPAKIRFQRYRGLKSFRSSPWDPMENLPANYSRIFQFQSFERTRRRILAEAEAEDEGAMVGWYVTLHIIDVPFSVMESVHSGRPLVLVSLLPHEQKMSVMHLLVRRHPSNTEPIKSKEELVFHCGFRRFRASPIFSQNASADKHKMERFLKPDAPTVVSVYAPITFPPTGVLLFKQKNDGIQDLVATGSLLSCDPRRVTLKRIVLSGHPLKINQRSAVVRYMFFNRDDILWFKPVELRTKWGRRGHIKESLGTHGHMKCVFDNQLPSQDTVLMNLFKRVYPRWTYDPYVPMSLPWVKREVTVEMDDLDME
;
A
#
# COMPACT_ATOMS: atom_id res chain seq x y z
N MET A 1 42.69 56.69 -67.46
CA MET A 1 41.87 57.42 -66.47
C MET A 1 40.95 56.39 -65.80
N VAL A 2 41.14 56.16 -64.49
CA VAL A 2 40.22 55.53 -63.51
C VAL A 2 39.67 54.10 -63.76
N LYS A 3 40.09 53.21 -62.85
CA LYS A 3 39.49 51.97 -62.30
C LYS A 3 39.11 50.81 -63.23
N MET A 4 39.75 49.66 -62.98
CA MET A 4 39.18 48.33 -63.20
C MET A 4 39.39 47.42 -61.99
N ALA A 5 38.40 46.55 -61.78
CA ALA A 5 38.25 45.57 -60.72
C ALA A 5 38.24 44.14 -61.31
N ALA A 6 38.28 43.14 -60.41
CA ALA A 6 38.22 41.68 -60.58
C ALA A 6 39.53 41.00 -61.08
N ASN A 7 39.97 39.85 -60.55
CA ASN A 7 39.20 38.66 -60.21
C ASN A 7 39.93 37.78 -59.18
N GLU A 8 39.16 37.04 -58.37
CA GLU A 8 39.61 35.97 -57.47
C GLU A 8 39.98 34.69 -58.26
N GLU A 9 40.98 33.93 -57.81
CA GLU A 9 41.06 32.49 -58.13
C GLU A 9 41.81 31.67 -57.06
N LYS A 10 41.25 30.48 -56.78
CA LYS A 10 41.55 29.53 -55.69
C LYS A 10 42.86 28.75 -55.93
N GLN A 11 43.60 28.43 -54.87
CA GLN A 11 44.49 27.25 -54.88
C GLN A 11 44.33 26.35 -53.64
N GLN A 12 44.13 25.07 -53.96
CA GLN A 12 43.85 23.94 -53.09
C GLN A 12 45.12 23.50 -52.32
N GLY A 13 44.95 23.15 -51.04
CA GLY A 13 46.02 22.58 -50.22
C GLY A 13 46.32 21.13 -50.60
N HIS A 14 47.52 20.88 -51.13
CA HIS A 14 48.05 19.54 -51.33
C HIS A 14 48.56 18.92 -50.01
N ARG A 15 48.11 17.69 -49.74
CA ARG A 15 48.48 16.83 -48.60
C ARG A 15 49.95 16.37 -48.67
N PRO A 16 50.77 16.50 -47.62
CA PRO A 16 52.09 15.87 -47.56
C PRO A 16 51.97 14.36 -47.27
N GLY A 17 52.61 13.54 -48.11
CA GLY A 17 52.55 12.08 -48.12
C GLY A 17 53.32 11.34 -46.99
N ILE A 18 53.11 10.03 -46.96
CA ILE A 18 53.38 9.06 -45.87
C ILE A 18 54.88 8.77 -45.56
N TYR A 19 55.83 9.35 -46.29
CA TYR A 19 57.27 9.07 -46.13
C TYR A 19 58.12 10.31 -45.81
N LYS A 20 57.71 11.16 -44.86
CA LYS A 20 58.59 12.18 -44.28
C LYS A 20 59.32 11.64 -43.05
N GLN A 21 60.55 11.20 -43.28
CA GLN A 21 61.54 10.79 -42.29
C GLN A 21 61.87 11.97 -41.34
N LYS A 22 61.47 11.88 -40.07
CA LYS A 22 61.89 12.85 -39.03
C LYS A 22 63.30 12.48 -38.55
N ASN A 23 64.28 13.33 -38.87
CA ASN A 23 65.64 13.19 -38.36
C ASN A 23 65.66 13.24 -36.82
N LYS A 24 66.45 12.36 -36.20
CA LYS A 24 66.62 12.25 -34.73
C LYS A 24 67.28 13.54 -34.19
N GLY A 25 66.69 14.14 -33.16
CA GLY A 25 67.29 15.25 -32.42
C GLY A 25 68.46 14.78 -31.54
N HIS A 26 69.60 15.47 -31.60
CA HIS A 26 70.80 15.17 -30.84
C HIS A 26 70.59 15.31 -29.32
N LYS A 27 70.97 14.27 -28.55
CA LYS A 27 70.98 14.26 -27.07
C LYS A 27 71.99 15.27 -26.54
N HIS A 28 71.54 16.44 -26.10
CA HIS A 28 72.31 17.29 -25.21
C HIS A 28 72.18 16.73 -23.79
N GLY A 29 73.30 16.22 -23.26
CA GLY A 29 73.39 15.70 -21.90
C GLY A 29 73.09 16.80 -20.88
N LYS A 30 72.10 16.55 -20.01
CA LYS A 30 71.85 17.41 -18.85
C LYS A 30 72.90 17.13 -17.78
N HIS A 31 73.67 18.14 -17.42
CA HIS A 31 74.56 18.14 -16.28
C HIS A 31 73.77 17.82 -14.99
N ARG A 32 74.08 16.69 -14.33
CA ARG A 32 73.68 16.43 -12.94
C ARG A 32 74.61 17.24 -12.02
N THR A 33 74.06 17.89 -10.99
CA THR A 33 74.84 18.72 -10.07
C THR A 33 75.62 17.85 -9.07
N LYS A 34 76.82 18.30 -8.69
CA LYS A 34 77.78 17.55 -7.85
C LYS A 34 77.21 17.10 -6.49
N GLY A 35 76.24 17.85 -5.94
CA GLY A 35 75.55 17.49 -4.70
C GLY A 35 74.53 16.34 -4.82
N GLU A 36 74.10 15.98 -6.03
CA GLU A 36 73.21 14.84 -6.29
C GLU A 36 74.00 13.52 -6.27
N LEU A 37 75.23 13.52 -6.80
CA LEU A 37 76.18 12.40 -6.76
C LEU A 37 76.69 12.10 -5.34
N GLU A 38 76.92 13.12 -4.49
CA GLU A 38 77.33 12.91 -3.09
C GLU A 38 76.23 12.30 -2.21
N ARG A 39 74.95 12.54 -2.55
CA ARG A 39 73.81 11.91 -1.86
C ARG A 39 73.60 10.46 -2.27
N GLU A 40 73.83 10.12 -3.54
CA GLU A 40 73.80 8.72 -4.01
C GLU A 40 74.99 7.90 -3.47
N ASN A 41 76.18 8.50 -3.32
CA ASN A 41 77.38 7.78 -2.85
C ASN A 41 77.50 7.61 -1.32
N LYS A 42 76.72 8.34 -0.51
CA LYS A 42 76.70 8.13 0.96
C LYS A 42 75.74 6.99 1.31
N GLY A 43 76.24 5.76 1.18
CA GLY A 43 75.56 4.53 1.60
C GLY A 43 75.14 4.55 3.08
N ARG A 44 73.91 4.97 3.33
CA ARG A 44 73.13 4.65 4.54
C ARG A 44 71.69 4.40 4.10
N VAL A 45 71.33 3.12 4.05
CA VAL A 45 69.93 2.69 3.90
C VAL A 45 69.21 3.01 5.21
N SER A 46 68.44 4.10 5.24
CA SER A 46 67.41 4.28 6.25
C SER A 46 66.09 3.75 5.69
N VAL A 47 65.59 2.68 6.31
CA VAL A 47 64.22 2.21 6.10
C VAL A 47 63.28 3.38 6.38
N THR A 48 62.70 3.95 5.34
CA THR A 48 61.69 5.01 5.41
C THR A 48 60.45 4.61 4.61
N ALA A 49 60.01 3.36 4.77
CA ALA A 49 58.63 3.00 4.46
C ALA A 49 57.69 3.54 5.56
N PHE A 50 57.70 4.86 5.75
CA PHE A 50 56.55 5.53 6.32
C PHE A 50 55.44 5.42 5.28
N THR A 51 54.44 4.57 5.52
CA THR A 51 53.14 4.58 4.83
C THR A 51 52.34 5.84 5.20
N LYS A 52 52.98 7.00 5.27
CA LYS A 52 52.27 8.27 5.18
C LYS A 52 51.82 8.36 3.72
N LYS A 53 50.53 8.14 3.46
CA LYS A 53 49.88 8.53 2.20
C LYS A 53 50.31 9.98 1.92
N GLN A 54 51.32 10.17 1.06
CA GLN A 54 51.66 11.50 0.62
C GLN A 54 50.40 12.04 -0.04
N ARG A 55 49.82 13.10 0.54
CA ARG A 55 48.76 13.89 -0.10
C ARG A 55 49.39 14.53 -1.34
N LYS A 56 49.51 13.76 -2.43
CA LYS A 56 49.89 14.29 -3.73
C LYS A 56 48.76 15.19 -4.18
N GLU A 57 49.01 16.49 -4.19
CA GLU A 57 48.13 17.43 -4.86
C GLU A 57 48.04 17.04 -6.33
N HIS A 58 46.83 16.73 -6.79
CA HIS A 58 46.60 16.34 -8.17
C HIS A 58 47.06 17.46 -9.10
N LYS A 59 47.99 17.14 -10.01
CA LYS A 59 48.43 18.07 -11.05
C LYS A 59 47.24 18.42 -11.94
N ARG A 60 47.30 19.57 -12.62
CA ARG A 60 46.26 20.01 -13.58
C ARG A 60 45.93 18.93 -14.62
N MET A 61 46.95 18.21 -15.08
CA MET A 61 46.80 17.08 -16.02
C MET A 61 46.04 15.90 -15.39
N ASP A 62 46.34 15.54 -14.15
CA ASP A 62 45.67 14.45 -13.42
C ASP A 62 44.20 14.78 -13.18
N ARG A 63 43.90 16.05 -12.84
CA ARG A 63 42.52 16.53 -12.69
C ARG A 63 41.75 16.43 -14.01
N ARG A 64 42.37 16.82 -15.13
CA ARG A 64 41.77 16.71 -16.47
C ARG A 64 41.58 15.24 -16.89
N HIS A 65 42.54 14.37 -16.58
CA HIS A 65 42.45 12.95 -16.88
C HIS A 65 41.33 12.28 -16.07
N LYS A 66 41.24 12.55 -14.77
CA LYS A 66 40.14 12.08 -13.91
C LYS A 66 38.78 12.56 -14.43
N ALA A 67 38.66 13.83 -14.83
CA ALA A 67 37.43 14.36 -15.42
C ALA A 67 37.06 13.64 -16.74
N ASN A 68 38.05 13.36 -17.59
CA ASN A 68 37.83 12.62 -18.83
C ASN A 68 37.40 11.16 -18.57
N GLN A 69 38.02 10.48 -17.60
CA GLN A 69 37.63 9.13 -17.18
C GLN A 69 36.19 9.11 -16.67
N LEU A 70 35.85 9.99 -15.73
CA LEU A 70 34.48 10.11 -15.21
C LEU A 70 33.47 10.42 -16.33
N ARG A 71 33.83 11.28 -17.29
CA ARG A 71 32.97 11.59 -18.43
C ARG A 71 32.79 10.39 -19.37
N ARG A 72 33.83 9.61 -19.64
CA ARG A 72 33.74 8.38 -20.45
C ARG A 72 32.84 7.37 -19.76
N ASN A 73 33.10 7.06 -18.50
CA ASN A 73 32.27 6.12 -17.72
C ASN A 73 30.80 6.54 -17.68
N LYS A 74 30.50 7.82 -17.42
CA LYS A 74 29.12 8.33 -17.45
C LYS A 74 28.49 8.23 -18.83
N LYS A 75 29.25 8.49 -19.92
CA LYS A 75 28.75 8.33 -21.28
C LYS A 75 28.44 6.86 -21.60
N ASP A 76 29.31 5.94 -21.19
CA ASP A 76 29.13 4.51 -21.44
C ASP A 76 27.91 3.96 -20.67
N ILE A 77 27.70 4.40 -19.43
CA ILE A 77 26.48 4.08 -18.65
C ILE A 77 25.22 4.61 -19.37
N VAL A 78 25.22 5.87 -19.82
CA VAL A 78 24.05 6.43 -20.52
C VAL A 78 23.81 5.74 -21.87
N LEU A 79 24.87 5.38 -22.61
CA LEU A 79 24.75 4.68 -23.88
C LEU A 79 24.24 3.25 -23.71
N THR A 80 24.70 2.52 -22.70
CA THR A 80 24.20 1.17 -22.38
C THR A 80 22.72 1.22 -21.98
N GLU A 81 22.32 2.20 -21.17
CA GLU A 81 20.90 2.42 -20.84
C GLU A 81 20.04 2.71 -22.08
N LYS A 82 20.51 3.58 -22.98
CA LYS A 82 19.79 3.89 -24.23
C LYS A 82 19.70 2.71 -25.19
N ARG A 83 20.70 1.82 -25.21
CA ARG A 83 20.68 0.62 -26.05
C ARG A 83 19.71 -0.43 -25.55
N ARG A 84 19.42 -0.48 -24.24
CA ARG A 84 18.50 -1.46 -23.66
C ARG A 84 17.05 -1.33 -24.13
N LEU A 85 16.65 -0.22 -24.75
CA LEU A 85 15.25 0.04 -25.11
C LEU A 85 15.11 0.42 -26.59
N GLY A 86 14.18 -0.23 -27.28
CA GLY A 86 13.79 0.12 -28.63
C GLY A 86 14.83 -0.19 -29.72
N THR A 87 16.00 -0.74 -29.38
CA THR A 87 17.02 -1.15 -30.38
C THR A 87 16.83 -2.61 -30.79
N ARG A 88 17.75 -3.15 -31.61
CA ARG A 88 17.69 -4.55 -32.10
C ARG A 88 17.59 -5.57 -30.96
N ASP A 89 18.39 -5.39 -29.91
CA ASP A 89 18.51 -6.39 -28.84
C ASP A 89 17.58 -6.08 -27.64
N GLY A 90 17.09 -4.85 -27.51
CA GLY A 90 16.24 -4.40 -26.41
C GLY A 90 14.75 -4.36 -26.78
N PRO A 91 13.79 -4.58 -25.87
CA PRO A 91 12.37 -4.75 -26.20
C PRO A 91 11.77 -3.52 -26.91
N PRO A 92 10.62 -3.67 -27.60
CA PRO A 92 9.91 -2.55 -28.21
C PRO A 92 9.63 -1.42 -27.20
N HIS A 93 9.76 -0.16 -27.61
CA HIS A 93 9.43 0.97 -26.76
C HIS A 93 7.91 1.03 -26.55
N LEU A 94 7.45 0.74 -25.33
CA LEU A 94 6.03 0.63 -25.03
C LEU A 94 5.44 2.01 -24.69
N VAL A 95 4.52 2.48 -25.53
CA VAL A 95 3.87 3.78 -25.38
C VAL A 95 2.38 3.59 -25.19
N ALA A 96 1.84 4.04 -24.05
CA ALA A 96 0.40 4.07 -23.84
C ALA A 96 -0.15 5.47 -24.12
N VAL A 97 -1.18 5.56 -24.96
CA VAL A 97 -1.88 6.79 -25.32
C VAL A 97 -3.16 6.88 -24.51
N LEU A 98 -3.29 7.95 -23.74
CA LEU A 98 -4.37 8.17 -22.78
C LEU A 98 -5.10 9.47 -23.09
N SER A 99 -6.42 9.39 -23.29
CA SER A 99 -7.26 10.59 -23.40
C SER A 99 -7.66 11.08 -22.02
N LEU A 100 -7.41 12.35 -21.71
CA LEU A 100 -7.76 12.94 -20.40
C LEU A 100 -9.09 13.71 -20.43
N HIS A 101 -9.73 13.81 -21.58
CA HIS A 101 -10.94 14.59 -21.77
C HIS A 101 -11.95 13.82 -22.64
N ALA A 102 -13.24 13.88 -22.32
CA ALA A 102 -14.27 13.13 -23.04
C ALA A 102 -14.39 13.53 -24.53
N GLY A 103 -14.14 14.80 -24.84
CA GLY A 103 -14.16 15.33 -26.21
C GLY A 103 -12.93 14.98 -27.06
N VAL A 104 -11.96 14.23 -26.53
CA VAL A 104 -10.68 13.94 -27.19
C VAL A 104 -10.61 12.45 -27.50
N ASP A 105 -10.32 12.12 -28.76
CA ASP A 105 -10.24 10.74 -29.23
C ASP A 105 -8.78 10.26 -29.33
N ALA A 106 -8.46 9.22 -28.56
CA ALA A 106 -7.17 8.54 -28.62
C ALA A 106 -7.00 7.75 -29.94
N ALA A 107 -8.09 7.25 -30.53
CA ALA A 107 -8.04 6.52 -31.79
C ALA A 107 -7.58 7.44 -32.93
N ALA A 108 -8.04 8.70 -32.97
CA ALA A 108 -7.53 9.71 -33.90
C ALA A 108 -6.01 9.92 -33.81
N VAL A 109 -5.43 9.97 -32.60
CA VAL A 109 -3.95 10.03 -32.43
C VAL A 109 -3.29 8.78 -33.01
N THR A 110 -3.81 7.60 -32.69
CA THR A 110 -3.21 6.35 -33.19
C THR A 110 -3.27 6.24 -34.70
N LYS A 111 -4.33 6.72 -35.35
CA LYS A 111 -4.45 6.79 -36.82
C LYS A 111 -3.39 7.70 -37.42
N LEU A 112 -3.15 8.89 -36.84
CA LEU A 112 -2.09 9.79 -37.29
C LEU A 112 -0.69 9.18 -37.11
N LEU A 113 -0.47 8.42 -36.04
CA LEU A 113 0.79 7.70 -35.80
C LEU A 113 1.01 6.51 -36.75
N ARG A 114 -0.05 5.98 -37.37
CA ARG A 114 0.03 4.97 -38.44
C ARG A 114 0.37 5.58 -39.80
N GLY A 115 0.33 6.91 -39.95
CA GLY A 115 0.65 7.59 -41.20
C GLY A 115 2.08 7.30 -41.70
N ASP A 116 2.24 7.14 -43.01
CA ASP A 116 3.48 6.69 -43.65
C ASP A 116 4.59 7.78 -43.70
N ALA A 117 4.28 9.02 -43.31
CA ALA A 117 5.23 10.14 -43.31
C ALA A 117 6.50 9.91 -42.46
N ALA A 118 6.44 8.99 -41.48
CA ALA A 118 7.58 8.63 -40.64
C ALA A 118 8.52 7.57 -41.29
N GLY A 119 8.10 6.93 -42.40
CA GLY A 119 8.80 5.81 -43.02
C GLY A 119 8.69 4.52 -42.20
N GLY A 120 7.50 4.22 -41.69
CA GLY A 120 7.22 3.00 -40.94
C GLY A 120 7.01 1.81 -41.87
N VAL A 121 7.79 0.74 -41.71
CA VAL A 121 7.82 -0.35 -42.72
C VAL A 121 6.80 -1.46 -42.43
N VAL A 122 6.40 -1.66 -41.17
CA VAL A 122 5.49 -2.75 -40.76
C VAL A 122 4.57 -2.28 -39.65
N HIS A 123 3.26 -2.43 -39.87
CA HIS A 123 2.21 -2.31 -38.86
C HIS A 123 1.66 -3.70 -38.59
N GLN A 124 1.93 -4.27 -37.41
CA GLN A 124 1.20 -5.45 -36.96
C GLN A 124 0.04 -4.96 -36.09
N GLU A 125 -1.19 -5.21 -36.53
CA GLU A 125 -2.39 -4.93 -35.76
C GLU A 125 -2.58 -6.01 -34.69
N ARG A 126 -3.14 -5.62 -33.53
CA ARG A 126 -3.39 -6.52 -32.39
C ARG A 126 -2.12 -7.16 -31.83
N CYS A 127 -1.07 -6.36 -31.64
CA CYS A 127 0.15 -6.81 -30.97
C CYS A 127 -0.05 -7.20 -29.50
N VAL A 128 -1.17 -6.83 -28.88
CA VAL A 128 -1.52 -7.13 -27.50
C VAL A 128 -2.90 -7.77 -27.47
N SER A 129 -2.98 -9.04 -27.09
CA SER A 129 -4.24 -9.76 -26.90
C SER A 129 -5.10 -9.05 -25.85
N GLY A 130 -6.39 -8.91 -26.15
CA GLY A 130 -7.37 -8.14 -25.37
C GLY A 130 -7.48 -6.67 -25.79
N ILE A 131 -6.41 -5.99 -26.20
CA ILE A 131 -6.54 -4.57 -26.58
C ILE A 131 -6.75 -4.43 -28.09
N SER A 132 -7.96 -4.02 -28.48
CA SER A 132 -8.36 -3.82 -29.88
C SER A 132 -7.46 -2.82 -30.62
N ASP A 133 -7.09 -1.72 -29.97
CA ASP A 133 -6.29 -0.62 -30.55
C ASP A 133 -4.81 -0.68 -30.14
N SER A 134 -4.19 -1.85 -30.31
CA SER A 134 -2.75 -2.04 -30.15
C SER A 134 -2.05 -2.28 -31.48
N PHE A 135 -0.91 -1.63 -31.70
CA PHE A 135 -0.11 -1.86 -32.91
C PHE A 135 1.39 -1.74 -32.69
N GLY A 136 2.15 -2.50 -33.46
CA GLY A 136 3.61 -2.39 -33.55
C GLY A 136 4.00 -1.40 -34.64
N LEU A 137 4.99 -0.55 -34.37
CA LEU A 137 5.56 0.38 -35.34
C LEU A 137 7.07 0.22 -35.40
N LEU A 138 7.59 -0.14 -36.57
CA LEU A 138 9.03 -0.22 -36.85
C LEU A 138 9.49 1.01 -37.63
N LEU A 139 10.46 1.75 -37.09
CA LEU A 139 11.05 2.94 -37.71
C LEU A 139 12.53 2.71 -38.01
N PRO A 140 12.89 2.16 -39.18
CA PRO A 140 14.29 1.98 -39.58
C PRO A 140 15.08 3.29 -39.63
N ARG A 141 14.42 4.41 -39.98
CA ARG A 141 15.02 5.75 -40.03
C ARG A 141 15.59 6.18 -38.67
N PHE A 142 14.86 5.89 -37.60
CA PHE A 142 15.29 6.18 -36.23
C PHE A 142 16.01 4.99 -35.58
N LYS A 143 16.06 3.83 -36.25
CA LYS A 143 16.57 2.56 -35.74
C LYS A 143 15.88 2.15 -34.45
N GLN A 144 14.57 2.39 -34.38
CA GLN A 144 13.77 2.16 -33.19
C GLN A 144 12.50 1.36 -33.48
N ARG A 145 12.15 0.50 -32.52
CA ARG A 145 10.89 -0.24 -32.49
C ARG A 145 9.97 0.28 -31.40
N PHE A 146 8.69 0.46 -31.73
CA PHE A 146 7.66 0.96 -30.84
C PHE A 146 6.48 -0.02 -30.78
N THR A 147 5.81 -0.06 -29.64
CA THR A 147 4.50 -0.69 -29.48
C THR A 147 3.58 0.34 -28.86
N PHE A 148 2.52 0.69 -29.57
CA PHE A 148 1.52 1.64 -29.11
C PHE A 148 0.30 0.89 -28.58
N ILE A 149 -0.22 1.38 -27.46
CA ILE A 149 -1.44 0.89 -26.83
C ILE A 149 -2.35 2.09 -26.61
N SER A 150 -3.54 2.08 -27.20
CA SER A 150 -4.63 2.92 -26.73
C SER A 150 -5.47 2.11 -25.77
N HIS A 151 -5.73 2.65 -24.57
CA HIS A 151 -6.60 2.02 -23.60
C HIS A 151 -7.70 3.00 -23.20
N SER A 152 -8.92 2.48 -23.06
CA SER A 152 -10.04 3.27 -22.57
C SER A 152 -9.77 3.73 -21.15
N THR A 153 -10.04 5.00 -20.86
CA THR A 153 -9.92 5.51 -19.50
C THR A 153 -11.05 5.02 -18.60
N ALA A 154 -12.13 4.44 -19.13
CA ALA A 154 -13.29 4.00 -18.36
C ALA A 154 -12.98 2.92 -17.30
N ASP A 155 -11.98 2.06 -17.54
CA ASP A 155 -11.52 1.05 -16.58
C ASP A 155 -10.21 1.51 -15.91
N ILE A 156 -10.32 2.03 -14.68
CA ILE A 156 -9.16 2.51 -13.92
C ILE A 156 -8.16 1.39 -13.61
N HIS A 157 -8.61 0.15 -13.41
CA HIS A 157 -7.72 -0.96 -13.07
C HIS A 157 -6.81 -1.30 -14.23
N SER A 158 -7.40 -1.46 -15.42
CA SER A 158 -6.67 -1.76 -16.65
C SER A 158 -5.77 -0.59 -17.06
N LEU A 159 -6.23 0.66 -16.89
CA LEU A 159 -5.41 1.86 -17.07
C LEU A 159 -4.16 1.85 -16.18
N LEU A 160 -4.35 1.61 -14.88
CA LEU A 160 -3.26 1.59 -13.92
C LEU A 160 -2.27 0.47 -14.23
N ASP A 161 -2.74 -0.71 -14.61
CA ASP A 161 -1.90 -1.86 -14.95
C ASP A 161 -1.05 -1.63 -16.20
N VAL A 162 -1.62 -1.02 -17.26
CA VAL A 162 -0.84 -0.60 -18.44
C VAL A 162 0.20 0.44 -18.06
N ALA A 163 -0.18 1.43 -17.25
CA ALA A 163 0.72 2.48 -16.81
C ALA A 163 1.89 1.98 -15.94
N LYS A 164 1.72 0.86 -15.20
CA LYS A 164 2.82 0.24 -14.43
C LYS A 164 3.94 -0.26 -15.35
N ILE A 165 3.60 -0.76 -16.54
CA ILE A 165 4.57 -1.35 -17.48
C ILE A 165 5.06 -0.35 -18.53
N ALA A 166 4.19 0.56 -19.00
CA ALA A 166 4.50 1.50 -20.07
C ALA A 166 5.83 2.25 -19.83
N ASP A 167 6.69 2.31 -20.85
CA ASP A 167 7.94 3.07 -20.79
C ASP A 167 7.67 4.56 -20.96
N SER A 168 6.70 4.90 -21.81
CA SER A 168 6.23 6.27 -21.95
C SER A 168 4.70 6.37 -21.99
N LEU A 169 4.16 7.40 -21.34
CA LEU A 169 2.75 7.77 -21.42
C LEU A 169 2.59 9.00 -22.30
N VAL A 170 1.62 8.96 -23.21
CA VAL A 170 1.22 10.11 -24.03
C VAL A 170 -0.14 10.54 -23.55
N PHE A 171 -0.21 11.71 -22.90
CA PHE A 171 -1.46 12.30 -22.47
C PHE A 171 -2.01 13.19 -23.57
N VAL A 172 -3.21 12.88 -24.02
CA VAL A 172 -3.94 13.67 -25.01
C VAL A 172 -4.86 14.63 -24.26
N LEU A 173 -4.66 15.92 -24.55
CA LEU A 173 -5.31 17.05 -23.93
C LEU A 173 -6.20 17.75 -24.95
N ASP A 174 -7.29 18.32 -24.46
CA ASP A 174 -8.11 19.23 -25.23
C ASP A 174 -7.43 20.61 -25.37
N SER A 175 -7.82 21.36 -26.40
CA SER A 175 -7.29 22.68 -26.71
C SER A 175 -7.84 23.81 -25.82
N ALA A 176 -9.04 23.66 -25.25
CA ALA A 176 -9.71 24.71 -24.48
C ALA A 176 -9.54 24.50 -22.98
N GLU A 177 -9.93 23.33 -22.48
CA GLU A 177 -9.96 23.03 -21.04
C GLU A 177 -8.73 22.25 -20.57
N GLY A 178 -8.12 21.47 -21.46
CA GLY A 178 -6.98 20.60 -21.16
C GLY A 178 -7.40 19.21 -20.71
N TRP A 179 -7.91 19.06 -19.50
CA TRP A 179 -8.40 17.78 -18.95
C TRP A 179 -9.69 17.97 -18.15
N ASP A 180 -10.52 16.92 -18.13
CA ASP A 180 -11.77 16.87 -17.35
C ASP A 180 -11.49 16.50 -15.88
N SER A 181 -12.51 16.63 -15.02
CA SER A 181 -12.58 16.10 -13.66
C SER A 181 -12.22 14.61 -13.58
N TYR A 182 -12.72 13.77 -14.50
CA TYR A 182 -12.32 12.36 -14.57
C TYR A 182 -10.85 12.19 -15.00
N GLY A 183 -10.38 13.04 -15.91
CA GLY A 183 -8.97 13.12 -16.29
C GLY A 183 -8.08 13.46 -15.10
N GLU A 184 -8.51 14.41 -14.26
CA GLU A 184 -7.83 14.77 -13.02
C GLU A 184 -7.78 13.60 -12.02
N TYR A 185 -8.89 12.88 -11.84
CA TYR A 185 -8.96 11.67 -11.02
C TYR A 185 -7.96 10.61 -11.49
N CYS A 186 -7.94 10.30 -12.80
CA CYS A 186 -6.99 9.36 -13.40
C CYS A 186 -5.53 9.83 -13.21
N LEU A 187 -5.26 11.11 -13.44
CA LEU A 187 -3.94 11.70 -13.24
C LEU A 187 -3.49 11.54 -11.78
N SER A 188 -4.34 11.86 -10.81
CA SER A 188 -4.02 11.70 -9.38
C SER A 188 -3.64 10.26 -9.03
N CYS A 189 -4.36 9.27 -9.56
CA CYS A 189 -4.01 7.86 -9.38
C CYS A 189 -2.63 7.53 -10.00
N LEU A 190 -2.37 7.99 -11.22
CA LEU A 190 -1.11 7.77 -11.93
C LEU A 190 0.09 8.46 -11.26
N PHE A 191 -0.07 9.67 -10.74
CA PHE A 191 0.96 10.38 -9.98
C PHE A 191 1.36 9.62 -8.71
N ALA A 192 0.38 9.12 -7.97
CA ALA A 192 0.61 8.42 -6.72
C ALA A 192 1.19 7.01 -6.92
N GLN A 193 0.81 6.31 -7.98
CA GLN A 193 1.45 5.04 -8.38
C GLN A 193 2.90 5.23 -8.83
N GLY A 194 3.18 6.36 -9.47
CA GLY A 194 4.48 6.74 -10.00
C GLY A 194 4.48 6.79 -11.53
N LEU A 195 4.60 7.99 -12.07
CA LEU A 195 4.60 8.22 -13.52
C LEU A 195 5.91 7.76 -14.19
N PRO A 196 5.84 6.97 -15.27
CA PRO A 196 6.97 6.77 -16.16
C PRO A 196 7.26 8.06 -16.95
N SER A 197 8.12 7.99 -17.98
CA SER A 197 8.33 9.15 -18.85
C SER A 197 7.02 9.54 -19.53
N HIS A 198 6.72 10.83 -19.64
CA HIS A 198 5.47 11.29 -20.24
C HIS A 198 5.72 12.34 -21.32
N ALA A 199 4.80 12.44 -22.26
CA ALA A 199 4.72 13.50 -23.27
C ALA A 199 3.28 14.03 -23.30
N LEU A 200 3.13 15.34 -23.47
CA LEU A 200 1.82 16.00 -23.53
C LEU A 200 1.49 16.34 -24.98
N VAL A 201 0.28 15.99 -25.39
CA VAL A 201 -0.22 16.16 -26.74
C VAL A 201 -1.51 16.97 -26.68
N CYS A 202 -1.66 17.94 -27.57
CA CYS A 202 -2.92 18.65 -27.77
C CYS A 202 -3.54 18.28 -29.11
N GLN A 203 -4.84 18.02 -29.10
CA GLN A 203 -5.69 17.97 -30.29
C GLN A 203 -6.54 19.24 -30.39
N GLY A 204 -7.01 19.57 -31.59
CA GLY A 204 -7.98 20.67 -31.83
C GLY A 204 -7.34 22.06 -31.93
N VAL A 205 -6.01 22.17 -31.92
CA VAL A 205 -5.33 23.47 -32.08
C VAL A 205 -5.50 24.02 -33.49
N SER A 206 -5.58 23.15 -34.49
CA SER A 206 -5.81 23.54 -35.89
C SER A 206 -7.25 23.97 -36.18
N ASP A 207 -8.23 23.48 -35.42
CA ASP A 207 -9.64 23.87 -35.59
C ASP A 207 -9.89 25.30 -35.09
N LEU A 208 -9.04 25.79 -34.18
CA LEU A 208 -9.11 27.17 -33.69
C LEU A 208 -8.64 28.19 -34.76
N PRO A 209 -9.25 29.39 -34.81
CA PRO A 209 -8.77 30.48 -35.66
C PRO A 209 -7.31 30.85 -35.38
N VAL A 210 -6.52 31.12 -36.43
CA VAL A 210 -5.06 31.37 -36.35
C VAL A 210 -4.65 32.35 -35.25
N LYS A 211 -5.46 33.40 -35.00
CA LYS A 211 -5.22 34.40 -33.94
C LYS A 211 -5.30 33.80 -32.53
N LYS A 212 -6.22 32.86 -32.28
CA LYS A 212 -6.45 32.24 -30.96
C LYS A 212 -5.54 31.03 -30.67
N ARG A 213 -4.85 30.49 -31.69
CA ARG A 213 -3.96 29.31 -31.53
C ARG A 213 -2.77 29.57 -30.60
N VAL A 214 -2.20 30.78 -30.66
CA VAL A 214 -1.05 31.14 -29.81
C VAL A 214 -1.47 31.32 -28.35
N ASP A 215 -2.63 31.93 -28.13
CA ASP A 215 -3.14 32.22 -26.79
C ASP A 215 -3.64 30.96 -26.08
N SER A 216 -4.38 30.10 -26.76
CA SER A 216 -4.78 28.77 -26.25
C SER A 216 -3.56 27.93 -25.86
N ARG A 217 -2.53 27.86 -26.72
CA ARG A 217 -1.29 27.14 -26.39
C ARG A 217 -0.58 27.69 -25.16
N ARG A 218 -0.57 29.02 -24.99
CA ARG A 218 -0.01 29.65 -23.78
C ARG A 218 -0.86 29.35 -22.54
N ALA A 219 -2.18 29.34 -22.65
CA ALA A 219 -3.09 28.99 -21.56
C ALA A 219 -2.88 27.53 -21.13
N LEU A 220 -2.88 26.58 -22.08
CA LEU A 220 -2.61 25.16 -21.82
C LEU A 220 -1.22 24.95 -21.22
N SER A 221 -0.21 25.67 -21.69
CA SER A 221 1.14 25.59 -21.10
C SER A 221 1.14 26.00 -19.63
N LYS A 222 0.35 27.00 -19.23
CA LYS A 222 0.23 27.41 -17.83
C LYS A 222 -0.51 26.37 -16.98
N ILE A 223 -1.62 25.83 -17.50
CA ILE A 223 -2.40 24.79 -16.80
C ILE A 223 -1.55 23.52 -16.60
N THR A 224 -0.85 23.09 -17.67
CA THR A 224 0.02 21.92 -17.63
C THR A 224 1.23 22.11 -16.72
N GLU A 225 1.80 23.32 -16.61
CA GLU A 225 2.94 23.60 -15.74
C GLU A 225 2.64 23.38 -14.24
N ILE A 226 1.39 23.57 -13.81
CA ILE A 226 0.95 23.30 -12.42
C ILE A 226 1.14 21.83 -12.05
N ARG A 227 0.83 20.91 -12.97
CA ARG A 227 0.88 19.45 -12.72
C ARG A 227 2.14 18.79 -13.25
N PHE A 228 2.66 19.29 -14.36
CA PHE A 228 3.81 18.76 -15.10
C PHE A 228 4.88 19.84 -15.29
N PRO A 229 5.77 20.04 -14.30
CA PRO A 229 6.86 20.99 -14.45
C PRO A 229 7.80 20.58 -15.60
N ASP A 230 8.21 21.56 -16.41
CA ASP A 230 9.12 21.41 -17.55
C ASP A 230 8.64 20.49 -18.70
N ALA A 231 7.35 20.15 -18.78
CA ALA A 231 6.82 19.31 -19.85
C ALA A 231 6.65 20.08 -21.18
N ARG A 232 6.99 19.43 -22.30
CA ARG A 232 6.81 19.99 -23.65
C ARG A 232 5.47 19.57 -24.23
N LEU A 233 4.76 20.53 -24.81
CA LEU A 233 3.44 20.36 -25.44
C LEU A 233 3.55 20.22 -26.96
N PHE A 234 3.08 19.10 -27.49
CA PHE A 234 3.08 18.79 -28.93
C PHE A 234 1.67 18.94 -29.52
N PRO A 235 1.44 19.82 -30.51
CA PRO A 235 0.20 19.81 -31.29
C PRO A 235 0.23 18.60 -32.22
N LEU A 236 -0.80 17.76 -32.24
CA LEU A 236 -0.89 16.57 -33.11
C LEU A 236 -1.97 16.74 -34.18
N ASP A 237 -1.84 17.77 -35.01
CA ASP A 237 -2.78 18.00 -36.12
C ASP A 237 -2.19 17.59 -37.49
N SER A 238 -0.86 17.47 -37.59
CA SER A 238 -0.13 17.15 -38.82
C SER A 238 0.74 15.90 -38.67
N GLU A 239 0.91 15.15 -39.76
CA GLU A 239 1.81 13.99 -39.82
C GLU A 239 3.27 14.38 -39.52
N GLN A 240 3.68 15.61 -39.88
CA GLN A 240 5.02 16.11 -39.55
C GLN A 240 5.21 16.24 -38.04
N ASP A 241 4.19 16.70 -37.32
CA ASP A 241 4.23 16.79 -35.86
C ASP A 241 4.22 15.41 -35.21
N ALA A 242 3.53 14.43 -35.81
CA ALA A 242 3.62 13.03 -35.41
C ALA A 242 5.07 12.50 -35.51
N THR A 243 5.81 12.82 -36.58
CA THR A 243 7.23 12.45 -36.67
C THR A 243 8.10 13.14 -35.60
N LEU A 244 7.78 14.39 -35.22
CA LEU A 244 8.47 15.11 -34.16
C LEU A 244 8.22 14.47 -32.79
N LEU A 245 6.98 14.03 -32.54
CA LEU A 245 6.61 13.29 -31.33
C LEU A 245 7.33 11.94 -31.27
N LEU A 246 7.32 11.15 -32.34
CA LEU A 246 8.04 9.87 -32.42
C LEU A 246 9.54 10.04 -32.14
N ARG A 247 10.15 11.07 -32.73
CA ARG A 247 11.55 11.42 -32.46
C ARG A 247 11.75 11.83 -30.99
N HIS A 248 10.80 12.53 -30.39
CA HIS A 248 10.86 12.89 -28.98
C HIS A 248 10.82 11.64 -28.10
N LEU A 249 9.80 10.79 -28.26
CA LEU A 249 9.62 9.55 -27.50
C LEU A 249 10.86 8.64 -27.58
N GLY A 250 11.41 8.50 -28.78
CA GLY A 250 12.62 7.73 -29.04
C GLY A 250 13.89 8.27 -28.39
N SER A 251 14.02 9.59 -28.27
CA SER A 251 15.22 10.23 -27.71
C SER A 251 15.08 10.64 -26.24
N GLN A 252 13.86 10.54 -25.69
CA GLN A 252 13.51 10.95 -24.34
C GLN A 252 14.30 10.14 -23.30
N ARG A 253 14.73 10.84 -22.25
CA ARG A 253 15.31 10.17 -21.08
C ARG A 253 14.22 9.43 -20.33
N GLN A 254 14.43 8.13 -20.13
CA GLN A 254 13.48 7.28 -19.43
C GLN A 254 13.57 7.48 -17.91
N ARG A 255 12.42 7.67 -17.26
CA ARG A 255 12.28 7.68 -15.79
C ARG A 255 12.21 6.24 -15.30
N LYS A 256 13.12 5.84 -14.40
CA LYS A 256 13.15 4.49 -13.84
C LYS A 256 12.27 4.41 -12.60
N LEU A 257 11.16 3.69 -12.70
CA LEU A 257 10.33 3.37 -11.54
C LEU A 257 11.04 2.30 -10.68
N GLY A 258 11.17 2.58 -9.38
CA GLY A 258 11.95 1.74 -8.47
C GLY A 258 11.39 0.32 -8.32
N PHE A 259 10.07 0.18 -8.22
CA PHE A 259 9.40 -1.13 -8.08
C PHE A 259 9.45 -1.96 -9.37
N ARG A 260 9.36 -1.30 -10.54
CA ARG A 260 9.41 -1.92 -11.87
C ARG A 260 10.80 -2.38 -12.27
N SER A 261 11.83 -1.59 -11.95
CA SER A 261 13.21 -1.87 -12.38
C SER A 261 13.87 -3.03 -11.64
N ARG A 262 13.28 -3.45 -10.51
CA ARG A 262 13.80 -4.50 -9.63
C ARG A 262 13.16 -5.87 -9.88
N ARG A 263 12.04 -5.92 -10.59
CA ARG A 263 11.30 -7.14 -10.91
C ARG A 263 11.29 -7.34 -12.42
N SER A 264 11.33 -8.59 -12.86
CA SER A 264 11.04 -8.92 -14.26
C SER A 264 9.53 -8.86 -14.45
N HIS A 265 9.11 -8.31 -15.58
CA HIS A 265 7.70 -8.16 -15.91
C HIS A 265 7.51 -8.26 -17.42
N LEU A 266 6.31 -8.66 -17.81
CA LEU A 266 5.95 -8.94 -19.19
C LEU A 266 4.51 -8.46 -19.41
N LEU A 267 4.29 -7.85 -20.58
CA LEU A 267 2.95 -7.58 -21.08
C LEU A 267 2.60 -8.69 -22.07
N ALA A 268 1.45 -9.34 -21.85
CA ALA A 268 0.99 -10.41 -22.72
C ALA A 268 0.66 -9.89 -24.12
N GLN A 269 1.30 -10.45 -25.14
CA GLN A 269 1.03 -10.16 -26.55
C GLN A 269 0.11 -11.19 -27.17
N ASN A 270 0.41 -12.47 -26.96
CA ASN A 270 -0.44 -13.58 -27.36
C ASN A 270 -0.73 -14.44 -26.12
N VAL A 271 -1.96 -14.90 -26.00
CA VAL A 271 -2.42 -15.70 -24.86
C VAL A 271 -3.19 -16.89 -25.41
N THR A 272 -2.73 -18.09 -25.10
CA THR A 272 -3.44 -19.33 -25.41
C THR A 272 -3.66 -20.11 -24.12
N PHE A 273 -4.83 -20.72 -23.98
CA PHE A 273 -5.19 -21.52 -22.82
C PHE A 273 -5.36 -22.98 -23.25
N THR A 274 -4.61 -23.88 -22.61
CA THR A 274 -4.77 -25.31 -22.80
C THR A 274 -5.36 -25.91 -21.53
N PRO A 275 -6.62 -26.40 -21.56
CA PRO A 275 -7.22 -27.02 -20.38
C PRO A 275 -6.45 -28.28 -20.00
N ASN A 276 -6.24 -28.50 -18.71
CA ASN A 276 -5.65 -29.75 -18.24
C ASN A 276 -6.72 -30.84 -18.43
N CYS A 277 -6.46 -31.86 -19.25
CA CYS A 277 -7.33 -33.03 -19.29
C CYS A 277 -7.29 -33.69 -17.90
N PRO A 278 -8.43 -34.01 -17.27
CA PRO A 278 -8.42 -34.71 -16.01
C PRO A 278 -7.70 -36.05 -16.22
N ALA A 279 -6.62 -36.29 -15.49
CA ALA A 279 -6.03 -37.62 -15.41
C ALA A 279 -7.11 -38.55 -14.82
N GLU A 280 -7.47 -39.59 -15.57
CA GLU A 280 -8.45 -40.60 -15.14
C GLU A 280 -8.10 -41.12 -13.73
N GLY A 281 -8.92 -40.81 -12.72
CA GLY A 281 -8.88 -41.55 -11.44
C GLY A 281 -9.12 -40.80 -10.12
N THR A 282 -9.16 -39.46 -10.06
CA THR A 282 -9.46 -38.74 -8.80
C THR A 282 -10.72 -37.89 -8.94
N GLY A 283 -11.78 -38.32 -8.25
CA GLY A 283 -13.14 -37.78 -8.35
C GLY A 283 -13.37 -36.44 -7.63
N ASP A 284 -12.56 -35.42 -7.91
CA ASP A 284 -12.95 -34.04 -7.68
C ASP A 284 -13.52 -33.43 -8.97
N GLY A 285 -14.48 -32.50 -8.85
CA GLY A 285 -15.31 -31.96 -9.93
C GLY A 285 -14.54 -31.31 -11.09
N PRO A 286 -15.22 -30.72 -12.10
CA PRO A 286 -14.53 -30.06 -13.21
C PRO A 286 -13.71 -28.89 -12.69
N THR A 287 -12.43 -29.11 -12.40
CA THR A 287 -11.49 -28.03 -12.15
C THR A 287 -11.26 -27.34 -13.48
N ASP A 288 -11.88 -26.16 -13.69
CA ASP A 288 -11.65 -25.22 -14.81
C ASP A 288 -10.22 -24.64 -14.83
N LEU A 289 -9.26 -25.41 -14.32
CA LEU A 289 -7.84 -25.10 -14.23
C LEU A 289 -7.13 -25.65 -15.46
N GLY A 290 -6.25 -24.83 -16.03
CA GLY A 290 -5.46 -25.23 -17.17
C GLY A 290 -4.09 -24.58 -17.16
N THR A 291 -3.31 -24.93 -18.18
CA THR A 291 -2.01 -24.32 -18.42
C THR A 291 -2.21 -23.10 -19.33
N LEU A 292 -1.79 -21.93 -18.87
CA LEU A 292 -1.84 -20.67 -19.62
C LEU A 292 -0.49 -20.42 -20.30
N CYS A 293 -0.51 -20.31 -21.62
CA CYS A 293 0.64 -20.01 -22.45
C CYS A 293 0.62 -18.52 -22.82
N VAL A 294 1.54 -17.73 -22.26
CA VAL A 294 1.59 -16.28 -22.47
C VAL A 294 2.88 -15.89 -23.20
N SER A 295 2.74 -15.32 -24.39
CA SER A 295 3.87 -14.84 -25.20
C SER A 295 4.05 -13.33 -25.05
N GLY A 296 5.29 -12.86 -24.87
CA GLY A 296 5.60 -11.43 -24.78
C GLY A 296 7.08 -11.14 -24.59
N TYR A 297 7.42 -9.85 -24.48
CA TYR A 297 8.80 -9.41 -24.27
C TYR A 297 9.13 -9.25 -22.79
N ILE A 298 10.27 -9.79 -22.37
CA ILE A 298 10.77 -9.62 -21.00
C ILE A 298 11.30 -8.19 -20.82
N ARG A 299 10.84 -7.53 -19.75
CA ARG A 299 11.28 -6.21 -19.31
C ARG A 299 11.77 -6.22 -17.86
N GLY A 300 12.62 -5.25 -17.52
CA GLY A 300 13.14 -5.08 -16.16
C GLY A 300 14.42 -5.88 -15.91
N ARG A 301 14.28 -7.09 -15.38
CA ARG A 301 15.37 -8.02 -15.02
C ARG A 301 15.24 -9.34 -15.80
N PRO A 302 16.28 -10.17 -15.84
CA PRO A 302 16.17 -11.53 -16.37
C PRO A 302 15.07 -12.32 -15.64
N LEU A 303 14.33 -13.14 -16.37
CA LEU A 303 13.25 -13.96 -15.85
C LEU A 303 13.76 -15.37 -15.52
N GLN A 304 13.44 -15.84 -14.32
CA GLN A 304 13.78 -17.19 -13.84
C GLN A 304 12.51 -18.04 -13.75
N VAL A 305 12.62 -19.32 -14.12
CA VAL A 305 11.48 -20.26 -14.12
C VAL A 305 11.11 -20.71 -12.70
N ASN A 306 12.09 -20.79 -11.80
CA ASN A 306 11.88 -21.30 -10.44
C ASN A 306 11.14 -20.32 -9.52
N ARG A 307 11.07 -19.03 -9.91
CA ARG A 307 10.35 -17.98 -9.17
C ARG A 307 8.87 -18.00 -9.51
N LEU A 308 8.06 -17.57 -8.56
CA LEU A 308 6.63 -17.38 -8.77
C LEU A 308 6.34 -16.20 -9.72
N VAL A 309 5.19 -16.27 -10.38
CA VAL A 309 4.66 -15.21 -11.24
C VAL A 309 3.32 -14.75 -10.69
N HIS A 310 3.20 -13.44 -10.53
CA HIS A 310 1.96 -12.77 -10.20
C HIS A 310 1.27 -12.27 -11.46
N ILE A 311 0.01 -12.66 -11.64
CA ILE A 311 -0.90 -12.09 -12.64
C ILE A 311 -1.70 -10.99 -11.96
N SER A 312 -1.62 -9.76 -12.47
CA SER A 312 -2.33 -8.65 -11.84
C SER A 312 -3.85 -8.90 -11.81
N GLY A 313 -4.43 -8.87 -10.62
CA GLY A 313 -5.88 -9.07 -10.39
C GLY A 313 -6.34 -10.52 -10.32
N HIS A 314 -5.46 -11.50 -10.56
CA HIS A 314 -5.80 -12.92 -10.54
C HIS A 314 -5.00 -13.76 -9.53
N GLY A 315 -3.86 -13.26 -9.06
CA GLY A 315 -3.10 -13.88 -7.96
C GLY A 315 -1.72 -14.41 -8.36
N ASP A 316 -1.19 -15.31 -7.53
CA ASP A 316 0.17 -15.84 -7.64
C ASP A 316 0.11 -17.27 -8.19
N PHE A 317 0.93 -17.56 -9.20
CA PHE A 317 0.98 -18.83 -9.89
C PHE A 317 2.44 -19.27 -10.11
N GLN A 318 2.64 -20.54 -10.44
CA GLN A 318 3.95 -21.09 -10.74
C GLN A 318 4.17 -21.28 -12.24
N LEU A 319 5.43 -21.17 -12.67
CA LEU A 319 5.87 -21.47 -14.02
C LEU A 319 6.29 -22.94 -14.18
N SER A 320 5.99 -23.51 -15.35
CA SER A 320 6.49 -24.83 -15.80
C SER A 320 7.74 -24.70 -16.67
N GLN A 321 7.63 -23.85 -17.70
CA GLN A 321 8.58 -23.81 -18.81
C GLN A 321 8.58 -22.43 -19.46
N ILE A 322 9.75 -22.04 -19.98
CA ILE A 322 9.93 -20.85 -20.80
C ILE A 322 10.47 -21.27 -22.17
N ASP A 323 9.76 -20.86 -23.20
CA ASP A 323 10.13 -21.07 -24.60
C ASP A 323 10.55 -19.77 -25.27
N GLY A 324 11.41 -19.87 -26.28
CA GLY A 324 11.89 -18.76 -27.11
C GLY A 324 11.37 -18.87 -28.54
N PRO A 325 10.10 -18.49 -28.81
CA PRO A 325 9.59 -18.37 -30.16
C PRO A 325 10.31 -17.26 -30.96
N PRO A 326 10.22 -17.27 -32.30
CA PRO A 326 10.76 -16.18 -33.12
C PRO A 326 10.08 -14.84 -32.80
N ASP A 327 10.87 -13.77 -32.79
CA ASP A 327 10.40 -12.39 -32.52
C ASP A 327 9.43 -11.93 -33.64
N PRO A 328 8.20 -11.47 -33.32
CA PRO A 328 7.24 -10.98 -34.32
C PRO A 328 7.60 -9.60 -34.90
N LEU A 329 8.39 -8.78 -34.18
CA LEU A 329 8.79 -7.43 -34.58
C LEU A 329 10.32 -7.25 -34.56
N PRO A 330 11.09 -7.97 -35.41
CA PRO A 330 12.53 -7.83 -35.48
C PRO A 330 12.94 -6.56 -36.23
N LEU A 331 13.88 -5.80 -35.67
CA LEU A 331 14.46 -4.63 -36.34
C LEU A 331 15.56 -5.07 -37.32
N ILE A 332 15.21 -5.25 -38.59
CA ILE A 332 16.14 -5.61 -39.66
C ILE A 332 16.77 -4.32 -40.24
N LEU A 333 18.03 -4.04 -39.89
CA LEU A 333 18.75 -2.84 -40.34
C LEU A 333 19.44 -2.99 -41.71
N THR A 334 19.52 -4.21 -42.24
CA THR A 334 20.08 -4.54 -43.55
C THR A 334 19.19 -5.59 -44.21
N PRO A 335 18.69 -5.40 -45.45
CA PRO A 335 18.10 -6.50 -46.18
C PRO A 335 19.15 -7.61 -46.27
N ALA A 336 18.74 -8.85 -46.01
CA ALA A 336 19.60 -10.01 -46.22
C ALA A 336 20.20 -9.89 -47.63
N ARG A 337 21.54 -9.84 -47.73
CA ARG A 337 22.18 -9.97 -49.04
C ARG A 337 21.76 -11.33 -49.59
N PRO A 338 21.29 -11.44 -50.85
CA PRO A 338 21.07 -12.74 -51.44
C PRO A 338 22.41 -13.49 -51.35
N ALA A 339 22.38 -14.65 -50.72
CA ALA A 339 23.57 -15.48 -50.55
C ALA A 339 24.19 -15.71 -51.94
N LYS A 340 25.49 -15.42 -52.07
CA LYS A 340 26.24 -15.79 -53.27
C LYS A 340 26.18 -17.32 -53.42
N PRO A 341 26.02 -17.86 -54.64
CA PRO A 341 26.11 -19.30 -54.84
C PRO A 341 27.54 -19.73 -54.50
N VAL A 342 27.69 -20.50 -53.43
CA VAL A 342 28.94 -21.17 -53.07
C VAL A 342 29.04 -22.43 -53.93
N LYS A 343 30.21 -22.63 -54.55
CA LYS A 343 30.55 -23.80 -55.36
C LYS A 343 30.47 -25.08 -54.52
N GLU A 344 29.95 -26.12 -55.17
CA GLU A 344 29.85 -27.50 -54.70
C GLU A 344 31.11 -28.02 -54.00
N GLY A 345 30.90 -28.69 -52.86
CA GLY A 345 31.90 -29.55 -52.25
C GLY A 345 31.98 -29.48 -50.73
N ASP A 346 30.86 -29.68 -50.02
CA ASP A 346 30.84 -30.58 -48.86
C ASP A 346 29.38 -30.88 -48.49
N VAL A 347 29.07 -32.17 -48.33
CA VAL A 347 27.72 -32.68 -48.11
C VAL A 347 27.59 -32.96 -46.61
N ASP A 348 26.87 -32.12 -45.89
CA ASP A 348 26.25 -32.50 -44.62
C ASP A 348 24.87 -31.84 -44.48
N MET A 349 23.87 -32.70 -44.69
CA MET A 349 22.44 -32.65 -44.33
C MET A 349 21.68 -31.32 -44.40
N LEU A 350 20.89 -31.19 -45.47
CA LEU A 350 19.74 -30.30 -45.59
C LEU A 350 18.72 -30.54 -44.46
N ASP A 351 18.31 -29.48 -43.77
CA ASP A 351 16.93 -29.31 -43.34
C ASP A 351 16.33 -28.18 -44.17
N GLY A 352 15.75 -28.58 -45.30
CA GLY A 352 15.01 -27.73 -46.23
C GLY A 352 13.53 -28.03 -46.07
N GLY A 353 12.86 -27.25 -45.23
CA GLY A 353 11.41 -27.16 -45.15
C GLY A 353 11.01 -25.72 -44.85
N GLU A 354 10.32 -25.08 -45.78
CA GLU A 354 9.51 -23.90 -45.49
C GLU A 354 8.38 -24.35 -44.54
N GLY A 355 8.64 -24.24 -43.24
CA GLY A 355 7.74 -24.57 -42.14
C GLY A 355 8.29 -23.93 -40.87
N GLU A 356 7.41 -23.41 -40.02
CA GLU A 356 7.74 -22.63 -38.82
C GLU A 356 8.98 -23.13 -38.09
N ALA A 357 9.95 -22.24 -37.83
CA ALA A 357 11.12 -22.57 -37.02
C ALA A 357 10.66 -23.18 -35.69
N PRO A 358 11.14 -24.38 -35.31
CA PRO A 358 10.63 -25.07 -34.12
C PRO A 358 10.86 -24.22 -32.88
N VAL A 359 9.81 -24.07 -32.06
CA VAL A 359 9.84 -23.34 -30.79
C VAL A 359 10.95 -23.92 -29.91
N ARG A 360 11.99 -23.14 -29.64
CA ARG A 360 13.13 -23.58 -28.84
C ARG A 360 12.81 -23.46 -27.36
N VAL A 361 12.81 -24.57 -26.64
CA VAL A 361 12.70 -24.57 -25.18
C VAL A 361 13.96 -23.94 -24.59
N LEU A 362 13.81 -22.83 -23.86
CA LEU A 362 14.96 -22.13 -23.27
C LEU A 362 15.31 -22.74 -21.93
N VAL A 363 14.33 -22.85 -21.03
CA VAL A 363 14.54 -23.30 -19.64
C VAL A 363 13.28 -24.00 -19.13
N LYS A 364 13.44 -25.13 -18.44
CA LYS A 364 12.36 -25.83 -17.71
C LYS A 364 12.55 -25.64 -16.21
N ALA A 365 11.46 -25.66 -15.44
CA ALA A 365 11.51 -25.53 -13.99
C ALA A 365 12.14 -26.76 -13.34
N ASP A 366 13.03 -26.54 -12.38
CA ASP A 366 13.57 -27.61 -11.55
C ASP A 366 12.65 -27.83 -10.35
N LEU A 367 12.08 -29.04 -10.21
CA LEU A 367 11.10 -29.34 -9.17
C LEU A 367 11.63 -29.16 -7.73
N SER A 368 12.94 -29.35 -7.51
CA SER A 368 13.56 -29.20 -6.18
C SER A 368 13.83 -27.75 -5.77
N CYS A 369 14.06 -26.86 -6.74
CA CYS A 369 14.43 -25.46 -6.50
C CYS A 369 13.25 -24.49 -6.68
N ARG A 370 12.11 -25.00 -7.15
CA ARG A 370 10.88 -24.23 -7.40
C ARG A 370 10.30 -23.73 -6.09
N GLU A 371 9.96 -22.45 -6.04
CA GLU A 371 9.30 -21.85 -4.89
C GLU A 371 7.89 -22.42 -4.68
N SER A 372 7.54 -22.72 -3.43
CA SER A 372 6.21 -23.20 -3.07
C SER A 372 5.18 -22.05 -3.10
N LEU A 373 3.92 -22.39 -3.44
CA LEU A 373 2.76 -21.50 -3.41
C LEU A 373 2.19 -21.28 -1.99
N GLN A 374 2.78 -21.90 -0.98
CA GLN A 374 2.31 -21.81 0.40
C GLN A 374 2.48 -20.37 0.94
N ALA A 375 1.36 -19.67 1.06
CA ALA A 375 1.32 -18.28 1.53
C ALA A 375 1.29 -18.15 3.06
N GLU A 376 0.68 -19.12 3.75
CA GLU A 376 0.52 -19.15 5.21
C GLU A 376 1.54 -20.09 5.85
N ALA A 377 2.00 -19.74 7.05
CA ALA A 377 2.85 -20.62 7.85
C ALA A 377 1.99 -21.73 8.47
N GLU A 378 2.54 -22.94 8.54
CA GLU A 378 1.93 -24.04 9.28
C GLU A 378 1.84 -23.63 10.75
N VAL A 379 0.62 -23.68 11.29
CA VAL A 379 0.37 -23.39 12.70
C VAL A 379 0.73 -24.64 13.47
N ASP A 380 1.80 -24.57 14.26
CA ASP A 380 2.04 -25.58 15.28
C ASP A 380 1.04 -25.37 16.43
N PRO A 381 0.09 -26.30 16.65
CA PRO A 381 -0.90 -26.15 17.71
C PRO A 381 -0.26 -26.09 19.11
N MET A 382 0.97 -26.60 19.28
CA MET A 382 1.66 -26.65 20.57
C MET A 382 2.50 -25.37 20.85
N ASP A 383 2.82 -24.58 19.82
CA ASP A 383 3.62 -23.34 19.93
C ASP A 383 2.78 -22.13 20.42
N GLY A 384 1.45 -22.28 20.45
CA GLY A 384 0.50 -21.29 20.97
C GLY A 384 0.09 -21.49 22.44
N GLU A 385 0.53 -22.58 23.08
CA GLU A 385 0.30 -22.83 24.49
C GLU A 385 1.28 -22.01 25.33
N GLN A 386 0.94 -20.72 25.45
CA GLN A 386 1.37 -19.93 26.59
C GLN A 386 0.92 -20.67 27.84
N THR A 387 1.88 -21.32 28.52
CA THR A 387 1.77 -21.99 29.83
C THR A 387 0.46 -21.64 30.51
N TRP A 388 -0.54 -22.52 30.37
CA TRP A 388 -1.60 -22.57 31.36
C TRP A 388 -0.90 -22.63 32.72
N PRO A 389 -1.30 -21.81 33.72
CA PRO A 389 -0.89 -22.06 35.08
C PRO A 389 -1.06 -23.56 35.32
N THR A 390 0.03 -24.21 35.72
CA THR A 390 0.05 -25.67 35.93
C THR A 390 -1.16 -26.05 36.80
N GLU A 391 -1.72 -27.25 36.68
CA GLU A 391 -2.84 -27.69 37.53
C GLU A 391 -2.60 -27.39 39.02
N THR A 392 -1.33 -27.36 39.44
CA THR A 392 -0.89 -26.98 40.79
C THR A 392 -1.13 -25.49 41.13
N GLU A 393 -0.93 -24.55 40.21
CA GLU A 393 -1.18 -23.12 40.45
C GLU A 393 -2.68 -22.78 40.38
N LEU A 394 -3.45 -23.52 39.57
CA LEU A 394 -4.91 -23.45 39.56
C LEU A 394 -5.50 -24.05 40.84
N LEU A 395 -4.95 -25.16 41.33
CA LEU A 395 -5.30 -25.73 42.64
C LEU A 395 -4.95 -24.77 43.77
N GLU A 396 -3.78 -24.12 43.77
CA GLU A 396 -3.43 -23.11 44.78
C GLU A 396 -4.34 -21.87 44.72
N ALA A 397 -4.74 -21.43 43.52
CA ALA A 397 -5.68 -20.32 43.36
C ALA A 397 -7.11 -20.70 43.78
N ASP A 398 -7.57 -21.90 43.44
CA ASP A 398 -8.86 -22.44 43.86
C ASP A 398 -8.89 -22.73 45.37
N GLU A 399 -7.78 -23.18 45.96
CA GLU A 399 -7.59 -23.32 47.41
C GLU A 399 -7.57 -21.95 48.10
N ALA A 400 -6.94 -20.93 47.50
CA ALA A 400 -7.00 -19.56 48.00
C ALA A 400 -8.41 -18.94 47.91
N ILE A 401 -9.22 -19.33 46.92
CA ILE A 401 -10.63 -18.93 46.80
C ILE A 401 -11.53 -19.71 47.77
N LYS A 402 -11.27 -21.01 47.95
CA LYS A 402 -11.99 -21.91 48.89
C LYS A 402 -11.66 -21.62 50.36
N ASN A 403 -10.50 -21.03 50.65
CA ASN A 403 -10.15 -20.54 51.99
C ASN A 403 -10.96 -19.31 52.45
N LYS A 404 -11.91 -18.82 51.64
CA LYS A 404 -13.01 -18.00 52.17
C LYS A 404 -13.98 -18.91 52.92
N ARG A 405 -13.77 -19.02 54.25
CA ARG A 405 -14.70 -19.67 55.18
C ARG A 405 -16.13 -19.15 54.90
N VAL A 406 -17.06 -20.05 54.60
CA VAL A 406 -18.48 -19.70 54.46
C VAL A 406 -19.04 -19.51 55.86
N MET A 407 -19.24 -18.25 56.26
CA MET A 407 -19.78 -17.89 57.56
C MET A 407 -21.27 -18.22 57.61
N LYS A 408 -21.71 -19.04 58.58
CA LYS A 408 -23.13 -19.30 58.83
C LYS A 408 -23.73 -18.11 59.57
N VAL A 409 -24.29 -17.15 58.82
CA VAL A 409 -24.94 -15.97 59.39
C VAL A 409 -26.45 -16.24 59.57
N PRO A 410 -27.10 -15.79 60.66
CA PRO A 410 -28.54 -15.95 60.84
C PRO A 410 -29.36 -15.43 59.64
N LYS A 411 -30.47 -16.10 59.31
CA LYS A 411 -31.33 -15.68 58.19
C LYS A 411 -31.83 -14.24 58.41
N GLY A 412 -31.50 -13.34 57.49
CA GLY A 412 -31.91 -11.93 57.52
C GLY A 412 -30.84 -10.93 57.99
N THR A 413 -29.63 -11.37 58.34
CA THR A 413 -28.51 -10.45 58.63
C THR A 413 -27.94 -9.85 57.35
N SER A 414 -27.74 -8.53 57.34
CA SER A 414 -27.05 -7.83 56.25
C SER A 414 -25.54 -8.10 56.23
N ASP A 415 -24.90 -7.98 55.07
CA ASP A 415 -23.44 -8.14 54.91
C ASP A 415 -22.62 -7.27 55.88
N TYR A 416 -23.14 -6.08 56.22
CA TYR A 416 -22.50 -5.22 57.21
C TYR A 416 -22.57 -5.83 58.60
N GLN A 417 -23.72 -6.34 59.03
CA GLN A 417 -23.88 -7.00 60.35
C GLN A 417 -23.04 -8.28 60.44
N ALA A 418 -22.95 -9.04 59.34
CA ALA A 418 -22.13 -10.25 59.26
C ALA A 418 -20.65 -9.96 59.55
N ALA A 419 -20.12 -8.84 59.03
CA ALA A 419 -18.71 -8.47 59.20
C ALA A 419 -18.31 -8.04 60.64
N TRP A 420 -19.27 -7.80 61.53
CA TRP A 420 -19.03 -7.48 62.95
C TRP A 420 -19.18 -8.69 63.88
N ILE A 421 -19.65 -9.82 63.37
CA ILE A 421 -19.63 -11.07 64.13
C ILE A 421 -18.15 -11.47 64.16
N LEU A 422 -17.49 -11.20 65.27
CA LEU A 422 -16.09 -11.55 65.48
C LEU A 422 -15.97 -13.08 65.47
N ASP A 423 -14.98 -13.61 64.75
CA ASP A 423 -14.58 -15.00 64.94
C ASP A 423 -14.05 -15.12 66.39
N GLU A 424 -14.74 -15.84 67.27
CA GLU A 424 -14.33 -16.09 68.66
C GLU A 424 -13.00 -16.91 68.77
N GLU A 425 -12.32 -17.19 67.66
CA GLU A 425 -11.04 -17.94 67.62
C GLU A 425 -9.78 -17.04 67.70
N GLU A 426 -9.87 -15.70 67.60
CA GLU A 426 -8.67 -14.84 67.78
C GLU A 426 -8.30 -14.56 69.26
N GLU A 427 -9.12 -14.98 70.23
CA GLU A 427 -8.81 -14.88 71.67
C GLU A 427 -8.19 -16.14 72.28
N ASN A 428 -8.02 -17.25 71.54
CA ASN A 428 -7.53 -18.52 72.08
C ASN A 428 -6.20 -19.02 71.48
N ASN A 429 -5.20 -18.14 71.38
CA ASN A 429 -3.80 -18.55 71.20
C ASN A 429 -3.01 -18.29 72.49
N GLY A 430 -3.45 -18.95 73.56
CA GLY A 430 -2.66 -19.21 74.76
C GLY A 430 -2.68 -20.71 75.01
N ASP A 431 -1.52 -21.35 74.83
CA ASP A 431 -1.23 -22.76 75.05
C ASP A 431 -2.04 -23.40 76.19
N LEU A 432 -2.57 -24.61 75.95
CA LEU A 432 -2.38 -25.79 76.81
C LEU A 432 -3.05 -27.02 76.17
N ASP A 433 -2.22 -28.02 75.90
CA ASP A 433 -2.61 -29.40 75.58
C ASP A 433 -3.45 -29.99 76.73
N GLU A 434 -4.55 -30.69 76.43
CA GLU A 434 -4.93 -31.88 77.19
C GLU A 434 -5.89 -32.80 76.42
N GLU A 435 -5.72 -34.09 76.69
CA GLU A 435 -6.15 -35.25 75.91
C GLU A 435 -7.65 -35.61 75.99
N SER A 436 -8.07 -36.42 75.01
CA SER A 436 -8.93 -37.61 75.17
C SER A 436 -10.34 -37.47 75.78
N SER A 437 -11.37 -37.79 74.99
CA SER A 437 -12.18 -39.02 75.19
C SER A 437 -13.23 -39.18 74.09
N GLU A 438 -13.30 -40.41 73.56
CA GLU A 438 -14.48 -40.96 72.90
C GLU A 438 -15.55 -41.24 73.97
N GLU A 439 -16.83 -41.03 73.65
CA GLU A 439 -17.93 -41.97 73.97
C GLU A 439 -19.23 -41.54 73.28
N ASP A 440 -19.93 -42.55 72.77
CA ASP A 440 -21.22 -42.56 72.11
C ASP A 440 -22.37 -42.12 73.06
N ASP A 441 -23.49 -41.66 72.49
CA ASP A 441 -24.77 -42.36 72.69
C ASP A 441 -25.91 -41.79 71.80
N ASP A 442 -26.59 -42.77 71.24
CA ASP A 442 -27.73 -42.89 70.34
C ASP A 442 -29.02 -42.08 70.58
N ASP A 443 -29.82 -42.08 69.50
CA ASP A 443 -31.29 -42.14 69.39
C ASP A 443 -32.17 -40.92 69.72
N ASP A 444 -32.87 -40.41 68.69
CA ASP A 444 -34.29 -40.77 68.48
C ASP A 444 -34.78 -40.29 67.09
N ASP A 445 -35.06 -41.25 66.20
CA ASP A 445 -36.03 -41.10 65.12
C ASP A 445 -37.45 -41.09 65.72
N MET A 446 -38.35 -40.21 65.28
CA MET A 446 -39.81 -40.47 65.25
C MET A 446 -40.55 -39.45 64.36
N LEU A 447 -41.49 -40.01 63.58
CA LEU A 447 -42.41 -39.42 62.61
C LEU A 447 -43.50 -38.55 63.25
N ASP A 448 -44.03 -37.57 62.49
CA ASP A 448 -45.43 -37.42 62.02
C ASP A 448 -45.69 -35.95 61.63
N GLU A 449 -46.06 -35.67 60.39
CA GLU A 449 -47.42 -35.61 59.82
C GLU A 449 -48.14 -34.26 59.99
N ALA A 450 -48.92 -33.97 58.96
CA ALA A 450 -49.56 -32.72 58.63
C ALA A 450 -50.49 -32.15 59.73
N MET A 451 -50.59 -30.82 59.79
CA MET A 451 -51.90 -30.20 59.98
C MET A 451 -51.97 -28.79 59.39
N ASP A 452 -52.99 -28.63 58.55
CA ASP A 452 -53.61 -27.39 58.12
C ASP A 452 -54.03 -26.51 59.30
N GLY A 453 -54.01 -25.20 59.07
CA GLY A 453 -54.55 -24.19 59.97
C GLY A 453 -54.74 -22.89 59.20
N GLU A 454 -55.84 -22.81 58.45
CA GLU A 454 -56.43 -21.56 58.01
C GLU A 454 -56.81 -20.71 59.23
N ASP A 455 -56.60 -19.39 59.14
CA ASP A 455 -57.63 -18.43 59.51
C ASP A 455 -57.37 -17.08 58.82
N GLU A 456 -58.45 -16.60 58.22
CA GLU A 456 -58.67 -15.34 57.51
C GLU A 456 -58.55 -14.14 58.47
N ASP A 457 -58.15 -12.95 58.00
CA ASP A 457 -59.11 -11.97 57.50
C ASP A 457 -58.54 -10.53 57.31
N ASN A 458 -59.07 -9.89 56.26
CA ASN A 458 -59.30 -8.46 56.02
C ASN A 458 -58.19 -7.42 55.69
N ASN A 459 -58.12 -7.14 54.38
CA ASN A 459 -58.60 -5.89 53.74
C ASN A 459 -57.83 -4.57 53.93
N SER A 460 -57.19 -4.09 52.86
CA SER A 460 -57.39 -2.70 52.40
C SER A 460 -57.12 -2.54 50.91
N GLN A 461 -58.04 -1.83 50.27
CA GLN A 461 -58.23 -1.59 48.84
C GLN A 461 -57.08 -0.79 48.19
N VAL A 462 -56.69 -1.22 46.98
CA VAL A 462 -56.00 -0.35 46.02
C VAL A 462 -57.07 0.39 45.21
N LEU A 463 -57.22 1.68 45.49
CA LEU A 463 -58.07 2.60 44.72
C LEU A 463 -57.30 3.11 43.50
N ILE A 464 -57.85 2.77 42.34
CA ILE A 464 -57.61 3.41 41.05
C ILE A 464 -58.16 4.84 41.13
N PHE A 465 -57.32 5.84 40.80
CA PHE A 465 -57.78 7.19 40.48
C PHE A 465 -57.20 7.64 39.15
N SER A 466 -58.10 7.73 38.17
CA SER A 466 -57.96 8.50 36.94
C SER A 466 -58.46 9.93 37.18
N GLU A 467 -57.71 10.91 36.69
CA GLU A 467 -58.17 12.22 36.20
C GLU A 467 -57.01 12.71 35.29
N GLY A 468 -57.18 13.10 34.02
CA GLY A 468 -58.33 13.77 33.43
C GLY A 468 -58.05 15.27 33.31
N GLN A 469 -57.15 15.67 32.40
CA GLN A 469 -57.13 17.04 31.87
C GLN A 469 -56.98 17.01 30.36
N THR A 470 -58.15 17.08 29.72
CA THR A 470 -58.40 17.55 28.37
C THR A 470 -57.83 18.95 28.17
N ARG A 471 -57.10 19.16 27.07
CA ARG A 471 -56.91 20.48 26.47
C ARG A 471 -57.25 20.35 24.98
N GLU A 472 -58.27 21.11 24.60
CA GLU A 472 -58.98 21.07 23.33
C GLU A 472 -58.12 21.52 22.15
N GLU A 473 -58.53 21.02 21.00
CA GLU A 473 -58.07 21.29 19.64
C GLU A 473 -58.33 22.76 19.26
N GLU A 474 -57.33 23.41 18.69
CA GLU A 474 -57.53 24.49 17.70
C GLU A 474 -56.56 24.21 16.55
N GLU A 475 -57.09 23.57 15.51
CA GLU A 475 -56.53 23.58 14.16
C GLU A 475 -56.84 24.94 13.54
N GLU A 476 -55.83 25.79 13.34
CA GLU A 476 -55.90 26.87 12.34
C GLU A 476 -55.23 26.40 11.06
N GLU A 477 -56.05 26.04 10.08
CA GLU A 477 -55.67 25.92 8.67
C GLU A 477 -55.19 27.29 8.16
N GLY A 478 -53.88 27.42 7.96
CA GLY A 478 -53.30 28.46 7.13
C GLY A 478 -53.08 27.95 5.71
N GLU A 479 -54.11 28.03 4.85
CA GLU A 479 -53.94 27.91 3.40
C GLU A 479 -53.09 29.08 2.88
N GLU A 480 -51.81 28.84 2.60
CA GLU A 480 -51.04 29.67 1.65
C GLU A 480 -50.74 28.88 0.38
N VAL A 481 -51.46 29.26 -0.68
CA VAL A 481 -51.43 28.73 -2.04
C VAL A 481 -50.04 28.85 -2.65
N CYS A 482 -49.31 27.74 -2.75
CA CYS A 482 -48.10 27.68 -3.57
C CYS A 482 -48.45 27.14 -4.96
N SER A 483 -48.31 28.00 -5.97
CA SER A 483 -48.54 27.70 -7.38
C SER A 483 -47.65 26.56 -7.88
N THR A 484 -48.30 25.43 -8.17
CA THR A 484 -47.80 24.29 -8.95
C THR A 484 -47.28 24.71 -10.32
N GLU A 485 -46.02 24.38 -10.63
CA GLU A 485 -45.55 23.95 -11.96
C GLU A 485 -44.05 23.56 -11.90
N ARG A 486 -43.71 22.43 -11.26
CA ARG A 486 -42.41 21.70 -11.43
C ARG A 486 -42.36 20.27 -10.82
N THR A 487 -43.50 19.63 -10.61
CA THR A 487 -43.66 18.37 -9.85
C THR A 487 -43.44 17.09 -10.70
N GLY A 488 -42.39 17.04 -11.51
CA GLY A 488 -42.07 15.86 -12.32
C GLY A 488 -40.74 15.17 -11.99
N ALA A 489 -39.78 15.90 -11.43
CA ALA A 489 -38.45 15.40 -11.11
C ALA A 489 -38.27 15.04 -9.62
N ASP A 490 -39.02 15.69 -8.72
CA ASP A 490 -38.85 15.52 -7.27
C ASP A 490 -39.41 14.20 -6.72
N GLN A 491 -40.46 13.62 -7.32
CA GLN A 491 -41.06 12.38 -6.80
C GLN A 491 -40.19 11.12 -7.00
N ARG A 492 -39.23 11.15 -7.93
CA ARG A 492 -38.28 10.03 -8.15
C ARG A 492 -37.01 10.15 -7.31
N TYR A 493 -36.80 11.28 -6.64
CA TYR A 493 -35.62 11.52 -5.82
C TYR A 493 -35.67 10.69 -4.53
N ASP A 494 -36.85 10.59 -3.91
CA ASP A 494 -37.04 9.86 -2.65
C ASP A 494 -37.03 8.33 -2.81
N GLU A 495 -37.26 7.80 -4.02
CA GLU A 495 -37.28 6.36 -4.29
C GLU A 495 -35.87 5.76 -4.43
N ASP A 496 -34.87 6.56 -4.83
CA ASP A 496 -33.48 6.14 -5.04
C ASP A 496 -32.57 6.39 -3.81
N ILE A 497 -33.09 7.00 -2.73
CA ILE A 497 -32.32 7.33 -1.52
C ILE A 497 -32.53 6.29 -0.42
N ASP A 498 -31.48 5.53 -0.13
CA ASP A 498 -31.43 4.65 1.04
C ASP A 498 -31.24 5.47 2.32
N LYS A 499 -32.37 5.82 2.97
CA LYS A 499 -32.41 6.58 4.22
C LYS A 499 -31.49 5.99 5.31
N ALA A 500 -31.36 4.66 5.37
CA ALA A 500 -30.51 4.01 6.37
C ALA A 500 -29.01 4.28 6.12
N ALA A 501 -28.60 4.29 4.85
CA ALA A 501 -27.23 4.60 4.48
C ALA A 501 -26.87 6.07 4.75
N GLU A 502 -27.82 6.98 4.56
CA GLU A 502 -27.65 8.40 4.89
C GLU A 502 -27.57 8.65 6.39
N GLU A 503 -28.46 8.04 7.18
CA GLU A 503 -28.41 8.09 8.64
C GLU A 503 -27.07 7.59 9.18
N GLU A 504 -26.57 6.46 8.65
CA GLU A 504 -25.25 5.95 9.02
C GLU A 504 -24.13 6.93 8.61
N GLY A 505 -24.26 7.54 7.42
CA GLY A 505 -23.39 8.61 6.94
C GLY A 505 -23.32 9.78 7.94
N LEU A 506 -24.47 10.33 8.31
CA LEU A 506 -24.59 11.44 9.27
C LEU A 506 -24.02 11.07 10.62
N GLN A 507 -24.28 9.86 11.11
CA GLN A 507 -23.72 9.36 12.36
C GLN A 507 -22.19 9.28 12.29
N ARG A 508 -21.62 8.83 11.16
CA ARG A 508 -20.16 8.82 10.94
C ARG A 508 -19.58 10.23 10.97
N TYR A 509 -20.26 11.23 10.40
CA TYR A 509 -19.83 12.63 10.47
C TYR A 509 -19.89 13.18 11.91
N ARG A 510 -20.98 12.91 12.64
CA ARG A 510 -21.12 13.29 14.06
C ARG A 510 -20.01 12.67 14.91
N GLU A 511 -19.73 11.38 14.74
CA GLU A 511 -18.65 10.69 15.44
C GLU A 511 -17.26 11.24 15.08
N ALA A 512 -17.03 11.57 13.81
CA ALA A 512 -15.76 12.13 13.36
C ALA A 512 -15.52 13.51 13.97
N ARG A 513 -16.54 14.40 13.96
CA ARG A 513 -16.50 15.72 14.62
C ARG A 513 -16.29 15.58 16.13
N ALA A 514 -17.02 14.68 16.79
CA ALA A 514 -16.87 14.39 18.21
C ALA A 514 -15.45 13.91 18.55
N ASN A 515 -14.84 13.04 17.73
CA ASN A 515 -13.48 12.55 17.96
C ASN A 515 -12.40 13.61 17.71
N VAL A 516 -12.67 14.63 16.89
CA VAL A 516 -11.77 15.79 16.73
C VAL A 516 -11.80 16.67 17.98
N MET A 517 -13.00 16.97 18.50
CA MET A 517 -13.17 17.77 19.72
C MET A 517 -12.71 17.03 20.99
N PHE A 518 -13.05 15.73 21.09
CA PHE A 518 -12.83 14.87 22.25
C PHE A 518 -12.08 13.60 21.85
N PRO A 519 -10.73 13.64 21.79
CA PRO A 519 -9.96 12.53 21.22
C PRO A 519 -9.92 11.28 22.10
N ASP A 520 -10.54 10.20 21.61
CA ASP A 520 -10.67 8.90 22.28
C ASP A 520 -11.43 8.89 23.61
N GLU A 521 -12.19 9.94 23.92
CA GLU A 521 -13.09 9.95 25.08
C GLU A 521 -14.20 8.90 24.87
N VAL A 522 -14.51 8.14 25.93
CA VAL A 522 -15.56 7.12 25.94
C VAL A 522 -16.22 7.12 27.31
N ASP A 523 -17.54 7.15 27.32
CA ASP A 523 -18.31 7.09 28.56
C ASP A 523 -18.29 5.69 29.16
N THR A 524 -18.17 5.64 30.50
CA THR A 524 -18.30 4.40 31.25
C THR A 524 -19.76 3.94 31.24
N PRO A 525 -20.01 2.65 30.97
CA PRO A 525 -21.38 2.17 30.90
C PRO A 525 -21.95 2.07 32.33
N LEU A 526 -23.25 2.28 32.47
CA LEU A 526 -23.95 2.10 33.76
C LEU A 526 -24.24 0.61 34.02
N ASP A 527 -24.59 -0.12 32.95
CA ASP A 527 -25.10 -1.50 33.05
C ASP A 527 -24.02 -2.54 33.39
N MET A 528 -22.75 -2.26 33.06
CA MET A 528 -21.64 -3.20 33.20
C MET A 528 -20.50 -2.61 34.04
N PRO A 529 -19.92 -3.35 35.00
CA PRO A 529 -18.72 -2.92 35.70
C PRO A 529 -17.58 -2.55 34.75
N ALA A 530 -16.93 -1.41 35.01
CA ALA A 530 -15.86 -0.90 34.16
C ALA A 530 -14.65 -1.85 34.13
N LYS A 531 -14.38 -2.59 35.22
CA LYS A 531 -13.34 -3.63 35.27
C LYS A 531 -13.54 -4.69 34.19
N ILE A 532 -14.79 -5.15 33.98
CA ILE A 532 -15.13 -6.17 32.99
C ILE A 532 -15.03 -5.59 31.57
N ARG A 533 -15.63 -4.41 31.31
CA ARG A 533 -15.59 -3.77 29.99
C ARG A 533 -14.15 -3.46 29.53
N PHE A 534 -13.29 -3.06 30.46
CA PHE A 534 -11.91 -2.66 30.17
C PHE A 534 -10.85 -3.65 30.66
N GLN A 535 -11.20 -4.92 30.86
CA GLN A 535 -10.30 -5.96 31.40
C GLN A 535 -8.98 -6.09 30.62
N ARG A 536 -9.03 -5.94 29.29
CA ARG A 536 -7.85 -6.05 28.40
C ARG A 536 -7.00 -4.77 28.33
N TYR A 537 -7.39 -3.73 29.06
CA TYR A 537 -6.68 -2.46 29.07
C TYR A 537 -5.75 -2.35 30.28
N ARG A 538 -4.63 -1.66 30.09
CA ARG A 538 -3.70 -1.30 31.16
C ARG A 538 -3.41 0.20 31.16
N GLY A 539 -3.14 0.74 32.34
CA GLY A 539 -2.59 2.09 32.48
C GLY A 539 -1.10 2.13 32.13
N LEU A 540 -0.66 3.17 31.44
CA LEU A 540 0.76 3.43 31.21
C LEU A 540 1.13 4.78 31.82
N LYS A 541 2.21 4.81 32.61
CA LYS A 541 2.75 6.06 33.19
C LYS A 541 3.19 7.05 32.09
N SER A 542 3.83 6.53 31.04
CA SER A 542 4.23 7.34 29.89
C SER A 542 4.15 6.51 28.62
N PHE A 543 3.41 7.02 27.64
CA PHE A 543 3.27 6.36 26.34
C PHE A 543 4.62 6.19 25.62
N ARG A 544 5.60 7.08 25.86
CA ARG A 544 6.92 7.01 25.22
C ARG A 544 7.88 6.07 25.94
N SER A 545 8.02 6.18 27.25
CA SER A 545 9.06 5.45 28.00
C SER A 545 8.64 4.11 28.58
N SER A 546 7.36 3.91 28.94
CA SER A 546 6.92 2.64 29.55
C SER A 546 7.01 1.48 28.56
N PRO A 547 7.73 0.39 28.82
CA PRO A 547 7.90 -0.69 27.85
C PRO A 547 6.56 -1.39 27.55
N TRP A 548 6.45 -1.97 26.36
CA TRP A 548 5.36 -2.85 25.96
C TRP A 548 5.95 -3.98 25.14
N ASP A 549 5.71 -5.23 25.55
CA ASP A 549 6.28 -6.38 24.87
C ASP A 549 5.53 -6.69 23.55
N PRO A 550 6.21 -6.72 22.39
CA PRO A 550 5.63 -7.11 21.11
C PRO A 550 5.17 -8.57 21.01
N MET A 551 5.56 -9.46 21.91
CA MET A 551 5.12 -10.87 21.88
C MET A 551 4.04 -11.20 22.90
N GLU A 552 3.56 -10.21 23.65
CA GLU A 552 2.50 -10.40 24.64
C GLU A 552 1.11 -10.46 23.98
N ASN A 553 0.27 -11.40 24.42
CA ASN A 553 -1.16 -11.49 24.07
C ASN A 553 -1.43 -11.53 22.55
N LEU A 554 -0.71 -12.38 21.82
CA LEU A 554 -0.82 -12.50 20.37
C LEU A 554 -2.12 -13.22 19.94
N PRO A 555 -2.81 -12.75 18.89
CA PRO A 555 -3.93 -13.47 18.32
C PRO A 555 -3.49 -14.76 17.63
N ALA A 556 -4.37 -15.76 17.53
CA ALA A 556 -4.10 -16.99 16.77
C ALA A 556 -3.61 -16.72 15.34
N ASN A 557 -4.14 -15.70 14.66
CA ASN A 557 -3.73 -15.33 13.31
C ASN A 557 -2.25 -14.92 13.18
N TYR A 558 -1.57 -14.55 14.28
CA TYR A 558 -0.14 -14.23 14.27
C TYR A 558 0.76 -15.47 14.12
N SER A 559 0.26 -16.67 14.38
CA SER A 559 0.99 -17.93 14.12
C SER A 559 1.08 -18.25 12.62
N ARG A 560 0.09 -17.80 11.83
CA ARG A 560 -0.01 -18.05 10.37
C ARG A 560 0.91 -17.17 9.53
N ILE A 561 1.52 -16.14 10.10
CA ILE A 561 2.31 -15.15 9.36
C ILE A 561 3.80 -15.42 9.49
N PHE A 562 4.54 -15.02 8.46
CA PHE A 562 5.99 -15.08 8.48
C PHE A 562 6.59 -13.81 9.09
N GLN A 563 7.61 -14.00 9.93
CA GLN A 563 8.39 -12.92 10.53
C GLN A 563 9.82 -12.93 10.00
N PHE A 564 10.35 -11.75 9.66
CA PHE A 564 11.78 -11.59 9.39
C PHE A 564 12.55 -11.34 10.68
N GLN A 565 13.75 -11.93 10.80
CA GLN A 565 14.69 -11.55 11.85
C GLN A 565 15.12 -10.08 11.71
N SER A 566 15.46 -9.68 10.48
CA SER A 566 15.73 -8.30 10.10
C SER A 566 15.26 -8.05 8.66
N PHE A 567 14.22 -7.23 8.50
CA PHE A 567 13.63 -6.93 7.21
C PHE A 567 14.61 -6.20 6.27
N GLU A 568 15.30 -5.16 6.75
CA GLU A 568 16.18 -4.37 5.90
C GLU A 568 17.38 -5.15 5.37
N ARG A 569 17.98 -6.01 6.20
CA ARG A 569 19.13 -6.83 5.80
C ARG A 569 18.74 -7.85 4.74
N THR A 570 17.60 -8.52 4.95
CA THR A 570 17.04 -9.50 4.01
C THR A 570 16.69 -8.84 2.68
N ARG A 571 16.03 -7.68 2.72
CA ARG A 571 15.73 -6.86 1.53
C ARG A 571 16.99 -6.50 0.75
N ARG A 572 18.04 -5.99 1.40
CA ARG A 572 19.29 -5.62 0.71
C ARG A 572 19.97 -6.83 0.07
N ARG A 573 19.96 -7.98 0.75
CA ARG A 573 20.52 -9.23 0.24
C ARG A 573 19.77 -9.70 -1.01
N ILE A 574 18.46 -9.86 -0.94
CA ILE A 574 17.62 -10.32 -2.05
C ILE A 574 17.75 -9.42 -3.28
N LEU A 575 17.78 -8.09 -3.07
CA LEU A 575 17.95 -7.15 -4.16
C LEU A 575 19.36 -7.18 -4.78
N ALA A 576 20.39 -7.48 -3.99
CA ALA A 576 21.75 -7.65 -4.49
C ALA A 576 21.92 -8.97 -5.26
N GLU A 577 21.27 -10.04 -4.79
CA GLU A 577 21.20 -11.34 -5.47
C GLU A 577 20.49 -11.18 -6.83
N ALA A 578 19.30 -10.59 -6.85
CA ALA A 578 18.57 -10.26 -8.09
C ALA A 578 19.32 -9.28 -9.02
N GLU A 579 20.32 -8.55 -8.50
CA GLU A 579 21.20 -7.68 -9.29
C GLU A 579 22.38 -8.40 -9.92
N ALA A 580 22.89 -9.44 -9.27
CA ALA A 580 24.04 -10.24 -9.70
C ALA A 580 23.65 -11.46 -10.55
N GLU A 581 22.38 -11.86 -10.51
CA GLU A 581 21.83 -12.93 -11.33
C GLU A 581 21.80 -12.56 -12.82
N ASP A 582 22.63 -13.26 -13.61
CA ASP A 582 22.62 -13.22 -15.08
C ASP A 582 22.05 -14.53 -15.69
N GLU A 583 21.57 -15.46 -14.87
CA GLU A 583 21.01 -16.75 -15.31
C GLU A 583 19.48 -16.64 -15.52
N GLY A 584 19.04 -16.96 -16.74
CA GLY A 584 17.62 -16.99 -17.12
C GLY A 584 17.34 -16.36 -18.50
N ALA A 585 16.07 -16.11 -18.77
CA ALA A 585 15.65 -15.46 -19.99
C ALA A 585 15.93 -13.94 -19.92
N MET A 586 16.76 -13.44 -20.84
CA MET A 586 17.28 -12.07 -20.78
C MET A 586 16.26 -11.02 -21.22
N VAL A 587 16.46 -9.79 -20.74
CA VAL A 587 15.62 -8.64 -21.11
C VAL A 587 15.67 -8.39 -22.62
N GLY A 588 14.49 -8.24 -23.23
CA GLY A 588 14.35 -7.99 -24.68
C GLY A 588 14.06 -9.23 -25.52
N TRP A 589 14.19 -10.43 -24.95
CA TRP A 589 13.79 -11.66 -25.62
C TRP A 589 12.27 -11.76 -25.69
N TYR A 590 11.78 -12.28 -26.81
CA TYR A 590 10.39 -12.68 -26.98
C TYR A 590 10.26 -14.13 -26.49
N VAL A 591 9.45 -14.34 -25.45
CA VAL A 591 9.33 -15.63 -24.78
C VAL A 591 7.87 -16.04 -24.67
N THR A 592 7.61 -17.34 -24.60
CA THR A 592 6.32 -17.93 -24.21
C THR A 592 6.46 -18.60 -22.85
N LEU A 593 5.63 -18.18 -21.90
CA LEU A 593 5.60 -18.67 -20.53
C LEU A 593 4.46 -19.66 -20.37
N HIS A 594 4.75 -20.85 -19.83
CA HIS A 594 3.74 -21.85 -19.47
C HIS A 594 3.47 -21.76 -17.97
N ILE A 595 2.31 -21.22 -17.61
CA ILE A 595 1.86 -21.04 -16.22
C ILE A 595 0.87 -22.15 -15.87
N ILE A 596 1.08 -22.83 -14.74
CA ILE A 596 0.28 -23.99 -14.32
C ILE A 596 -0.86 -23.56 -13.39
N ASP A 597 -1.95 -24.33 -13.40
CA ASP A 597 -3.12 -24.21 -12.50
C ASP A 597 -3.80 -22.83 -12.54
N VAL A 598 -3.99 -22.30 -13.74
CA VAL A 598 -4.65 -21.00 -13.95
C VAL A 598 -6.14 -21.21 -14.24
N PRO A 599 -7.06 -20.46 -13.60
CA PRO A 599 -8.49 -20.56 -13.88
C PRO A 599 -8.87 -19.93 -15.23
N PHE A 600 -9.91 -20.47 -15.88
CA PHE A 600 -10.41 -19.98 -17.16
C PHE A 600 -10.88 -18.51 -17.13
N SER A 601 -11.28 -17.99 -15.97
CA SER A 601 -11.66 -16.58 -15.76
C SER A 601 -10.57 -15.57 -16.18
N VAL A 602 -9.30 -15.98 -16.14
CA VAL A 602 -8.19 -15.19 -16.67
C VAL A 602 -8.34 -14.98 -18.17
N MET A 603 -8.69 -16.05 -18.90
CA MET A 603 -8.86 -15.99 -20.35
C MET A 603 -10.11 -15.18 -20.73
N GLU A 604 -11.19 -15.27 -19.96
CA GLU A 604 -12.38 -14.41 -20.13
C GLU A 604 -12.03 -12.93 -19.98
N SER A 605 -11.17 -12.60 -19.00
CA SER A 605 -10.72 -11.22 -18.80
C SER A 605 -9.95 -10.68 -20.02
N VAL A 606 -9.14 -11.52 -20.66
CA VAL A 606 -8.43 -11.14 -21.90
C VAL A 606 -9.40 -10.97 -23.05
N HIS A 607 -10.39 -11.86 -23.22
CA HIS A 607 -11.44 -11.71 -24.24
C HIS A 607 -12.30 -10.46 -24.04
N SER A 608 -12.56 -10.07 -22.78
CA SER A 608 -13.28 -8.83 -22.43
C SER A 608 -12.50 -7.55 -22.75
N GLY A 609 -11.23 -7.70 -23.13
CA GLY A 609 -10.41 -6.63 -23.65
C GLY A 609 -9.37 -6.08 -22.68
N ARG A 610 -9.07 -6.82 -21.61
CA ARG A 610 -8.18 -6.37 -20.55
C ARG A 610 -6.72 -6.75 -20.78
N PRO A 611 -5.78 -5.85 -20.45
CA PRO A 611 -4.36 -6.14 -20.50
C PRO A 611 -3.98 -7.16 -19.43
N LEU A 612 -3.29 -8.21 -19.83
CA LEU A 612 -2.72 -9.18 -18.89
C LEU A 612 -1.25 -8.82 -18.61
N VAL A 613 -0.98 -8.52 -17.34
CA VAL A 613 0.35 -8.13 -16.84
C VAL A 613 0.90 -9.24 -15.97
N LEU A 614 2.09 -9.72 -16.34
CA LEU A 614 2.83 -10.73 -15.59
C LEU A 614 4.04 -10.11 -14.91
N VAL A 615 4.25 -10.44 -13.66
CA VAL A 615 5.40 -9.98 -12.87
C VAL A 615 6.01 -11.16 -12.13
N SER A 616 7.32 -11.33 -12.21
CA SER A 616 8.01 -12.29 -11.37
C SER A 616 8.14 -11.73 -9.95
N LEU A 617 7.79 -12.57 -8.98
CA LEU A 617 7.91 -12.27 -7.57
C LEU A 617 9.35 -12.47 -7.10
N LEU A 618 9.76 -11.64 -6.13
CA LEU A 618 11.03 -11.86 -5.44
C LEU A 618 10.88 -12.96 -4.39
N PRO A 619 12.00 -13.57 -3.94
CA PRO A 619 11.98 -14.57 -2.89
C PRO A 619 11.21 -14.10 -1.65
N HIS A 620 10.27 -14.94 -1.21
CA HIS A 620 9.40 -14.70 -0.05
C HIS A 620 8.30 -13.62 -0.22
N GLU A 621 8.03 -13.11 -1.42
CA GLU A 621 6.93 -12.15 -1.64
C GLU A 621 5.52 -12.77 -1.63
N GLN A 622 5.41 -14.10 -1.76
CA GLN A 622 4.12 -14.80 -1.64
C GLN A 622 3.66 -14.99 -0.18
N LYS A 623 4.62 -14.92 0.76
CA LYS A 623 4.37 -15.20 2.17
C LYS A 623 3.58 -14.08 2.84
N MET A 624 2.63 -14.44 3.69
CA MET A 624 1.81 -13.50 4.46
C MET A 624 2.61 -12.87 5.60
N SER A 625 2.47 -11.56 5.80
CA SER A 625 2.97 -10.85 6.99
C SER A 625 2.12 -9.62 7.31
N VAL A 626 2.54 -8.84 8.29
CA VAL A 626 1.92 -7.55 8.61
C VAL A 626 2.65 -6.46 7.83
N MET A 627 1.96 -5.89 6.85
CA MET A 627 2.47 -4.78 6.04
C MET A 627 2.13 -3.44 6.68
N HIS A 628 3.09 -2.50 6.65
CA HIS A 628 2.91 -1.12 7.08
C HIS A 628 3.07 -0.16 5.90
N LEU A 629 2.01 0.60 5.63
CA LEU A 629 1.92 1.54 4.52
C LEU A 629 1.87 2.96 5.09
N LEU A 630 2.71 3.87 4.59
CA LEU A 630 2.65 5.28 4.96
C LEU A 630 1.77 6.02 3.96
N VAL A 631 0.64 6.53 4.44
CA VAL A 631 -0.43 7.03 3.58
C VAL A 631 -0.84 8.45 3.99
N ARG A 632 -1.13 9.29 3.02
CA ARG A 632 -1.77 10.61 3.19
C ARG A 632 -3.12 10.60 2.49
N ARG A 633 -4.12 11.17 3.15
CA ARG A 633 -5.44 11.34 2.57
C ARG A 633 -5.37 12.20 1.31
N HIS A 634 -6.13 11.83 0.29
CA HIS A 634 -6.23 12.60 -0.94
C HIS A 634 -7.19 13.80 -0.72
N PRO A 635 -6.82 15.03 -1.14
CA PRO A 635 -7.64 16.22 -0.92
C PRO A 635 -9.05 16.19 -1.53
N SER A 636 -9.30 15.38 -2.57
CA SER A 636 -10.60 15.31 -3.23
C SER A 636 -11.66 14.61 -2.37
N ASN A 637 -11.24 13.77 -1.42
CA ASN A 637 -12.17 13.01 -0.60
C ASN A 637 -12.27 13.60 0.81
N THR A 638 -13.40 14.25 1.11
CA THR A 638 -13.75 14.85 2.41
C THR A 638 -14.56 13.92 3.33
N GLU A 639 -14.92 12.71 2.89
CA GLU A 639 -15.63 11.72 3.70
C GLU A 639 -14.79 11.16 4.87
N PRO A 640 -15.33 11.10 6.10
CA PRO A 640 -14.63 10.52 7.25
C PRO A 640 -14.55 8.99 7.13
N ILE A 641 -13.34 8.43 7.16
CA ILE A 641 -13.10 6.99 7.00
C ILE A 641 -12.66 6.40 8.32
N LYS A 642 -13.40 5.38 8.78
CA LYS A 642 -13.15 4.73 10.07
C LYS A 642 -12.04 3.68 9.93
N SER A 643 -11.27 3.50 10.99
CA SER A 643 -10.36 2.37 11.13
C SER A 643 -11.14 1.06 11.08
N LYS A 644 -10.58 0.04 10.43
CA LYS A 644 -11.18 -1.29 10.19
C LYS A 644 -12.34 -1.32 9.19
N GLU A 645 -12.64 -0.21 8.54
CA GLU A 645 -13.46 -0.21 7.33
C GLU A 645 -12.73 -0.95 6.20
N GLU A 646 -13.46 -1.59 5.30
CA GLU A 646 -12.85 -2.30 4.18
C GLU A 646 -12.41 -1.33 3.09
N LEU A 647 -11.17 -1.47 2.63
CA LEU A 647 -10.59 -0.65 1.57
C LEU A 647 -9.93 -1.55 0.51
N VAL A 648 -9.93 -1.06 -0.73
CA VAL A 648 -9.22 -1.68 -1.85
C VAL A 648 -7.80 -1.11 -1.90
N PHE A 649 -6.82 -1.99 -1.81
CA PHE A 649 -5.39 -1.65 -1.82
C PHE A 649 -4.78 -1.95 -3.18
N HIS A 650 -4.11 -0.96 -3.75
CA HIS A 650 -3.19 -1.18 -4.86
C HIS A 650 -1.78 -0.99 -4.32
N CYS A 651 -1.07 -2.09 -4.06
CA CYS A 651 0.31 -2.07 -3.57
C CYS A 651 1.24 -2.55 -4.69
N GLY A 652 1.73 -1.61 -5.50
CA GLY A 652 2.56 -1.92 -6.67
C GLY A 652 1.77 -2.69 -7.72
N PHE A 653 2.11 -3.98 -7.89
CA PHE A 653 1.43 -4.86 -8.84
C PHE A 653 0.25 -5.62 -8.22
N ARG A 654 0.24 -5.77 -6.89
CA ARG A 654 -0.83 -6.50 -6.17
C ARG A 654 -2.04 -5.60 -5.94
N ARG A 655 -3.22 -6.20 -6.09
CA ARG A 655 -4.53 -5.63 -5.77
C ARG A 655 -5.22 -6.58 -4.79
N PHE A 656 -5.84 -6.04 -3.75
CA PHE A 656 -6.57 -6.83 -2.75
C PHE A 656 -7.50 -5.94 -1.92
N ARG A 657 -8.51 -6.53 -1.30
CA ARG A 657 -9.35 -5.89 -0.29
C ARG A 657 -8.86 -6.29 1.10
N ALA A 658 -8.91 -5.34 2.04
CA ALA A 658 -8.62 -5.62 3.43
C ALA A 658 -9.13 -4.51 4.37
N SER A 659 -9.22 -4.83 5.65
CA SER A 659 -9.63 -3.90 6.71
C SER A 659 -8.42 -3.44 7.54
N PRO A 660 -7.84 -2.26 7.25
CA PRO A 660 -6.63 -1.82 7.92
C PRO A 660 -6.88 -1.20 9.29
N ILE A 661 -5.78 -1.04 10.03
CA ILE A 661 -5.73 -0.19 11.22
C ILE A 661 -4.89 1.05 10.93
N PHE A 662 -5.42 2.22 11.30
CA PHE A 662 -4.69 3.47 11.23
C PHE A 662 -3.92 3.72 12.52
N SER A 663 -2.69 4.21 12.38
CA SER A 663 -1.79 4.49 13.47
C SER A 663 -0.90 5.70 13.18
N GLN A 664 -0.42 6.35 14.22
CA GLN A 664 0.47 7.50 14.09
C GLN A 664 1.83 7.12 13.50
N ASN A 665 2.34 7.95 12.59
CA ASN A 665 3.72 7.89 12.14
C ASN A 665 4.65 8.53 13.18
N ALA A 666 5.14 7.74 14.12
CA ALA A 666 6.11 8.15 15.13
C ALA A 666 7.37 7.27 15.04
N SER A 667 8.50 7.78 15.55
CA SER A 667 9.76 7.00 15.63
C SER A 667 9.84 6.09 16.87
N ALA A 668 8.84 6.11 17.75
CA ALA A 668 8.80 5.27 18.95
C ALA A 668 8.24 3.89 18.63
N ASP A 669 8.51 2.89 19.48
CA ASP A 669 8.08 1.50 19.27
C ASP A 669 6.55 1.32 19.39
N LYS A 670 5.91 2.16 20.20
CA LYS A 670 4.46 2.19 20.39
C LYS A 670 3.84 3.26 19.53
N HIS A 671 2.82 2.87 18.78
CA HIS A 671 2.06 3.75 17.91
C HIS A 671 0.63 3.87 18.40
N LYS A 672 0.16 5.10 18.54
CA LYS A 672 -1.24 5.35 18.91
C LYS A 672 -2.13 5.02 17.72
N MET A 673 -3.15 4.19 17.93
CA MET A 673 -4.21 3.93 16.95
C MET A 673 -5.02 5.20 16.73
N GLU A 674 -5.36 5.48 15.48
CA GLU A 674 -6.28 6.55 15.10
C GLU A 674 -7.63 5.97 14.69
N ARG A 675 -8.73 6.52 15.21
CA ARG A 675 -10.07 6.01 14.90
C ARG A 675 -10.50 6.35 13.48
N PHE A 676 -10.05 7.49 12.96
CA PHE A 676 -10.35 7.98 11.63
C PHE A 676 -9.07 8.35 10.89
N LEU A 677 -9.11 8.32 9.56
CA LEU A 677 -8.02 8.81 8.72
C LEU A 677 -7.92 10.34 8.78
N LYS A 678 -6.76 10.86 9.20
CA LYS A 678 -6.53 12.30 9.29
C LYS A 678 -6.32 12.95 7.91
N PRO A 679 -6.82 14.19 7.70
CA PRO A 679 -6.60 14.93 6.47
C PRO A 679 -5.15 15.43 6.31
N ASP A 680 -4.60 16.08 7.34
CA ASP A 680 -3.34 16.83 7.17
C ASP A 680 -2.07 16.03 7.47
N ALA A 681 -2.22 14.92 8.20
CA ALA A 681 -1.08 14.17 8.75
C ALA A 681 -0.88 12.82 8.04
N PRO A 682 0.38 12.44 7.72
CA PRO A 682 0.65 11.11 7.23
C PRO A 682 0.37 10.07 8.32
N THR A 683 -0.44 9.08 7.96
CA THR A 683 -0.92 8.03 8.85
C THR A 683 -0.35 6.69 8.38
N VAL A 684 0.05 5.83 9.32
CA VAL A 684 0.52 4.48 9.01
C VAL A 684 -0.64 3.50 9.07
N VAL A 685 -0.86 2.83 7.95
CA VAL A 685 -1.91 1.84 7.73
C VAL A 685 -1.28 0.46 7.90
N SER A 686 -1.80 -0.36 8.81
CA SER A 686 -1.29 -1.71 9.08
C SER A 686 -2.34 -2.77 8.74
N VAL A 687 -1.93 -3.79 7.99
CA VAL A 687 -2.83 -4.82 7.44
C VAL A 687 -2.09 -6.15 7.24
N TYR A 688 -2.79 -7.27 7.29
CA TYR A 688 -2.23 -8.55 6.83
C TYR A 688 -2.28 -8.60 5.32
N ALA A 689 -1.13 -8.82 4.68
CA ALA A 689 -1.02 -8.94 3.23
C ALA A 689 0.29 -9.64 2.85
N PRO A 690 0.40 -10.18 1.63
CA PRO A 690 1.62 -10.79 1.12
C PRO A 690 2.78 -9.80 1.10
N ILE A 691 3.94 -10.23 1.59
CA ILE A 691 5.12 -9.38 1.71
C ILE A 691 5.48 -8.77 0.35
N THR A 692 5.72 -7.47 0.33
CA THR A 692 6.22 -6.79 -0.86
C THR A 692 7.48 -6.01 -0.48
N PHE A 693 8.53 -6.05 -1.29
CA PHE A 693 9.74 -5.28 -0.98
C PHE A 693 9.65 -3.82 -1.46
N PRO A 694 9.89 -2.82 -0.57
CA PRO A 694 9.89 -1.41 -0.94
C PRO A 694 11.10 -1.05 -1.82
N PRO A 695 11.05 0.06 -2.60
CA PRO A 695 10.00 1.07 -2.65
C PRO A 695 8.83 0.63 -3.53
N THR A 696 7.59 0.91 -3.11
CA THR A 696 6.37 0.63 -3.88
C THR A 696 5.33 1.69 -3.55
N GLY A 697 4.70 2.26 -4.59
CA GLY A 697 3.60 3.22 -4.44
C GLY A 697 2.32 2.50 -4.06
N VAL A 698 1.49 3.14 -3.25
CA VAL A 698 0.29 2.56 -2.67
C VAL A 698 -0.89 3.49 -2.90
N LEU A 699 -1.99 2.95 -3.40
CA LEU A 699 -3.29 3.64 -3.52
C LEU A 699 -4.32 2.92 -2.66
N LEU A 700 -5.15 3.69 -1.97
CA LEU A 700 -6.30 3.19 -1.22
C LEU A 700 -7.55 3.74 -1.89
N PHE A 701 -8.44 2.83 -2.29
CA PHE A 701 -9.76 3.17 -2.78
C PHE A 701 -10.82 2.70 -1.80
N LYS A 702 -11.91 3.45 -1.71
CA LYS A 702 -13.15 3.03 -1.06
C LYS A 702 -14.15 2.69 -2.15
N GLN A 703 -14.71 1.50 -2.08
CA GLN A 703 -15.79 1.08 -2.97
C GLN A 703 -17.11 1.58 -2.39
N LYS A 704 -17.88 2.34 -3.17
CA LYS A 704 -19.25 2.73 -2.85
C LYS A 704 -20.24 1.62 -3.23
N ASN A 705 -21.48 1.72 -2.74
CA ASN A 705 -22.54 0.76 -3.03
C ASN A 705 -22.80 0.62 -4.54
N ASP A 706 -22.60 1.72 -5.29
CA ASP A 706 -22.75 1.77 -6.75
C ASP A 706 -21.61 1.05 -7.52
N GLY A 707 -20.59 0.53 -6.83
CA GLY A 707 -19.42 -0.09 -7.47
C GLY A 707 -18.37 0.90 -8.01
N ILE A 708 -18.59 2.21 -7.87
CA ILE A 708 -17.59 3.24 -8.13
C ILE A 708 -16.51 3.19 -7.02
N GLN A 709 -15.25 3.31 -7.43
CA GLN A 709 -14.12 3.36 -6.52
C GLN A 709 -13.61 4.78 -6.39
N ASP A 710 -13.63 5.33 -5.17
CA ASP A 710 -13.13 6.66 -4.87
C ASP A 710 -11.71 6.59 -4.31
N LEU A 711 -10.82 7.42 -4.84
CA LEU A 711 -9.45 7.53 -4.32
C LEU A 711 -9.48 8.22 -2.96
N VAL A 712 -9.24 7.44 -1.92
CA VAL A 712 -9.24 7.91 -0.53
C VAL A 712 -7.88 8.49 -0.16
N ALA A 713 -6.83 7.76 -0.48
CA ALA A 713 -5.51 8.09 0.02
C ALA A 713 -4.39 7.53 -0.85
N THR A 714 -3.25 8.21 -0.77
CA THR A 714 -2.06 7.94 -1.58
C THR A 714 -0.84 7.81 -0.67
N GLY A 715 0.06 6.90 -0.99
CA GLY A 715 1.14 6.58 -0.08
C GLY A 715 2.25 5.72 -0.67
N SER A 716 3.10 5.23 0.21
CA SER A 716 4.17 4.30 -0.13
C SER A 716 4.34 3.23 0.95
N LEU A 717 4.88 2.09 0.54
CA LEU A 717 5.19 1.01 1.45
C LEU A 717 6.38 1.36 2.36
N LEU A 718 6.20 1.22 3.68
CA LEU A 718 7.22 1.51 4.69
C LEU A 718 8.06 0.25 4.99
N SER A 719 7.47 -0.74 5.65
CA SER A 719 8.12 -2.00 6.02
C SER A 719 7.08 -3.11 6.23
N CYS A 720 7.54 -4.36 6.35
CA CYS A 720 6.71 -5.52 6.67
C CYS A 720 7.22 -6.17 7.96
N ASP A 721 6.68 -5.78 9.11
CA ASP A 721 7.19 -6.19 10.43
C ASP A 721 6.05 -6.42 11.44
N PRO A 722 5.79 -7.66 11.90
CA PRO A 722 4.72 -7.91 12.88
C PRO A 722 5.02 -7.37 14.29
N ARG A 723 6.25 -6.90 14.55
CA ARG A 723 6.67 -6.39 15.87
C ARG A 723 6.16 -4.97 16.18
N ARG A 724 5.65 -4.24 15.19
CA ARG A 724 5.17 -2.87 15.40
C ARG A 724 3.95 -2.86 16.31
N VAL A 725 4.06 -2.25 17.49
CA VAL A 725 2.99 -2.24 18.48
C VAL A 725 2.02 -1.09 18.23
N THR A 726 0.77 -1.41 17.88
CA THR A 726 -0.32 -0.43 17.75
C THR A 726 -1.23 -0.49 18.96
N LEU A 727 -1.36 0.62 19.69
CA LEU A 727 -2.13 0.73 20.92
C LEU A 727 -3.38 1.60 20.72
N LYS A 728 -4.56 1.05 21.00
CA LYS A 728 -5.80 1.81 21.15
C LYS A 728 -5.82 2.44 22.53
N ARG A 729 -5.91 3.77 22.54
CA ARG A 729 -6.16 4.56 23.74
C ARG A 729 -7.67 4.70 23.96
N ILE A 730 -8.09 4.63 25.22
CA ILE A 730 -9.39 5.11 25.68
C ILE A 730 -9.13 6.11 26.79
N VAL A 731 -9.93 7.17 26.83
CA VAL A 731 -9.89 8.17 27.88
C VAL A 731 -11.23 8.14 28.62
N LEU A 732 -11.20 7.81 29.90
CA LEU A 732 -12.39 7.93 30.78
C LEU A 732 -12.38 9.33 31.39
N SER A 733 -13.51 10.03 31.31
CA SER A 733 -13.70 11.38 31.83
C SER A 733 -14.35 11.33 33.21
N GLY A 734 -14.05 12.33 34.04
CA GLY A 734 -14.64 12.49 35.36
C GLY A 734 -14.66 13.97 35.75
N HIS A 735 -15.66 14.34 36.54
CA HIS A 735 -15.87 15.72 36.96
C HIS A 735 -15.49 15.91 38.44
N PRO A 736 -14.68 16.94 38.79
CA PRO A 736 -14.39 17.26 40.18
C PRO A 736 -15.65 17.81 40.87
N LEU A 737 -16.06 17.22 41.99
CA LEU A 737 -17.22 17.63 42.77
C LEU A 737 -16.84 18.56 43.93
N LYS A 738 -15.86 18.14 44.76
CA LYS A 738 -15.36 18.91 45.90
C LYS A 738 -13.85 19.04 45.80
N ILE A 739 -13.31 20.25 45.91
CA ILE A 739 -11.88 20.53 45.75
C ILE A 739 -11.34 21.09 47.07
N ASN A 740 -10.40 20.35 47.68
CA ASN A 740 -9.72 20.69 48.92
C ASN A 740 -8.21 20.80 48.66
N GLN A 741 -7.74 22.02 48.37
CA GLN A 741 -6.35 22.30 48.01
C GLN A 741 -5.83 21.33 46.92
N ARG A 742 -4.98 20.36 47.27
CA ARG A 742 -4.41 19.35 46.36
C ARG A 742 -5.22 18.06 46.24
N SER A 743 -6.26 17.90 47.05
CA SER A 743 -7.16 16.74 47.00
C SER A 743 -8.50 17.14 46.39
N ALA A 744 -9.08 16.27 45.56
CA ALA A 744 -10.41 16.50 44.99
C ALA A 744 -11.23 15.21 44.98
N VAL A 745 -12.52 15.32 45.24
CA VAL A 745 -13.48 14.23 45.07
C VAL A 745 -13.98 14.27 43.62
N VAL A 746 -13.81 13.19 42.87
CA VAL A 746 -14.22 13.07 41.46
C VAL A 746 -15.46 12.18 41.36
N ARG A 747 -16.39 12.55 40.49
CA ARG A 747 -17.62 11.79 40.15
C ARG A 747 -17.72 11.51 38.66
N TYR A 748 -18.62 10.59 38.29
CA TYR A 748 -18.95 10.20 36.91
C TYR A 748 -17.83 9.55 36.08
N MET A 749 -16.70 9.22 36.70
CA MET A 749 -15.68 8.39 36.04
C MET A 749 -16.02 6.90 36.17
N PHE A 750 -16.46 6.47 37.34
CA PHE A 750 -16.91 5.11 37.64
C PHE A 750 -18.22 5.17 38.42
N PHE A 751 -18.91 4.03 38.46
CA PHE A 751 -20.18 3.88 39.18
C PHE A 751 -20.10 2.83 40.31
N ASN A 752 -19.09 1.95 40.28
CA ASN A 752 -18.87 0.92 41.30
C ASN A 752 -17.60 1.18 42.11
N ARG A 753 -17.61 0.75 43.37
CA ARG A 753 -16.44 0.80 44.26
C ARG A 753 -15.29 -0.09 43.77
N ASP A 754 -15.59 -1.31 43.33
CA ASP A 754 -14.60 -2.27 42.85
C ASP A 754 -13.81 -1.76 41.65
N ASP A 755 -14.49 -1.04 40.75
CA ASP A 755 -13.86 -0.48 39.56
C ASP A 755 -12.76 0.53 39.97
N ILE A 756 -13.01 1.35 40.98
CA ILE A 756 -12.03 2.32 41.51
C ILE A 756 -10.81 1.59 42.08
N LEU A 757 -11.02 0.49 42.81
CA LEU A 757 -9.92 -0.30 43.39
C LEU A 757 -9.07 -0.96 42.30
N TRP A 758 -9.71 -1.50 41.26
CA TRP A 758 -9.04 -2.08 40.10
C TRP A 758 -8.16 -1.06 39.36
N PHE A 759 -8.68 0.15 39.13
CA PHE A 759 -7.96 1.21 38.41
C PHE A 759 -7.09 2.11 39.30
N LYS A 760 -6.98 1.83 40.61
CA LYS A 760 -6.18 2.62 41.56
C LYS A 760 -4.72 2.85 41.15
N PRO A 761 -4.00 1.88 40.54
CA PRO A 761 -2.61 2.09 40.11
C PRO A 761 -2.44 3.04 38.92
N VAL A 762 -3.54 3.40 38.23
CA VAL A 762 -3.48 4.19 37.01
C VAL A 762 -3.33 5.68 37.34
N GLU A 763 -2.45 6.35 36.60
CA GLU A 763 -2.25 7.79 36.73
C GLU A 763 -3.39 8.59 36.07
N LEU A 764 -3.87 9.60 36.80
CA LEU A 764 -4.85 10.57 36.33
C LEU A 764 -4.14 11.80 35.76
N ARG A 765 -4.73 12.39 34.73
CA ARG A 765 -4.33 13.69 34.18
C ARG A 765 -5.54 14.58 34.03
N THR A 766 -5.37 15.89 33.91
CA THR A 766 -6.47 16.80 33.60
C THR A 766 -6.29 17.49 32.25
N LYS A 767 -7.35 18.12 31.70
CA LYS A 767 -7.24 18.88 30.43
C LYS A 767 -6.28 20.06 30.57
N TRP A 768 -6.18 20.63 31.77
CA TRP A 768 -5.25 21.73 32.11
C TRP A 768 -3.84 21.26 32.51
N GLY A 769 -3.53 19.97 32.30
CA GLY A 769 -2.17 19.45 32.45
C GLY A 769 -1.75 19.10 33.88
N ARG A 770 -2.68 19.02 34.84
CA ARG A 770 -2.40 18.51 36.18
C ARG A 770 -2.26 16.99 36.17
N ARG A 771 -1.49 16.44 37.12
CA ARG A 771 -1.24 15.00 37.26
C ARG A 771 -1.60 14.55 38.66
N GLY A 772 -2.22 13.39 38.78
CA GLY A 772 -2.68 12.87 40.06
C GLY A 772 -2.89 11.36 40.07
N HIS A 773 -3.33 10.86 41.21
CA HIS A 773 -3.65 9.45 41.39
C HIS A 773 -4.84 9.30 42.35
N ILE A 774 -5.46 8.13 42.32
CA ILE A 774 -6.60 7.78 43.18
C ILE A 774 -6.06 7.42 44.57
N LYS A 775 -6.60 8.04 45.62
CA LYS A 775 -6.27 7.75 47.01
C LYS A 775 -7.17 6.64 47.56
N GLU A 776 -8.48 6.87 47.54
CA GLU A 776 -9.49 6.00 48.14
C GLU A 776 -10.84 6.13 47.41
N SER A 777 -11.62 5.04 47.38
CA SER A 777 -13.03 5.04 46.96
C SER A 777 -13.91 5.58 48.08
N LEU A 778 -14.91 6.39 47.74
CA LEU A 778 -15.89 6.95 48.66
C LEU A 778 -17.29 6.41 48.32
N GLY A 779 -17.96 5.84 49.32
CA GLY A 779 -19.31 5.28 49.16
C GLY A 779 -19.37 4.11 48.17
N THR A 780 -20.58 3.83 47.69
CA THR A 780 -20.90 2.72 46.76
C THR A 780 -21.05 3.18 45.31
N HIS A 781 -21.46 4.44 45.08
CA HIS A 781 -21.79 5.02 43.76
C HIS A 781 -20.59 5.49 42.93
N GLY A 782 -19.39 4.95 43.16
CA GLY A 782 -18.23 5.25 42.33
C GLY A 782 -17.62 6.66 42.52
N HIS A 783 -17.83 7.30 43.68
CA HIS A 783 -17.07 8.49 44.04
C HIS A 783 -15.67 8.11 44.48
N MET A 784 -14.68 8.95 44.17
CA MET A 784 -13.29 8.69 44.57
C MET A 784 -12.58 9.97 44.97
N LYS A 785 -11.68 9.86 45.94
CA LYS A 785 -10.80 10.94 46.34
C LYS A 785 -9.47 10.79 45.62
N CYS A 786 -9.09 11.84 44.91
CA CYS A 786 -7.88 11.91 44.12
C CYS A 786 -6.93 12.97 44.70
N VAL A 787 -5.64 12.74 44.58
CA VAL A 787 -4.59 13.69 44.95
C VAL A 787 -3.84 14.12 43.70
N PHE A 788 -3.65 15.42 43.54
CA PHE A 788 -2.98 16.03 42.39
C PHE A 788 -1.75 16.82 42.82
N ASP A 789 -0.89 17.12 41.85
CA ASP A 789 0.31 17.94 42.01
C ASP A 789 -0.03 19.36 42.50
N ASN A 790 -1.10 19.94 41.97
CA ASN A 790 -1.57 21.30 42.25
C ASN A 790 -3.10 21.33 42.42
N GLN A 791 -3.63 22.46 42.87
CA GLN A 791 -5.08 22.67 43.01
C GLN A 791 -5.79 22.67 41.65
N LEU A 792 -6.91 21.95 41.56
CA LEU A 792 -7.73 21.88 40.36
C LEU A 792 -8.72 23.06 40.31
N PRO A 793 -8.99 23.65 39.14
CA PRO A 793 -10.15 24.49 38.94
C PRO A 793 -11.44 23.65 38.85
N SER A 794 -12.59 24.23 39.24
CA SER A 794 -13.90 23.56 39.20
C SER A 794 -14.33 23.15 37.78
N GLN A 795 -13.92 23.93 36.78
CA GLN A 795 -14.20 23.68 35.35
C GLN A 795 -13.27 22.62 34.72
N ASP A 796 -12.28 22.11 35.47
CA ASP A 796 -11.37 21.09 34.92
C ASP A 796 -12.08 19.74 34.79
N THR A 797 -11.57 18.91 33.90
CA THR A 797 -12.03 17.52 33.74
C THR A 797 -10.86 16.59 33.99
N VAL A 798 -11.10 15.62 34.86
CA VAL A 798 -10.14 14.59 35.20
C VAL A 798 -10.26 13.47 34.17
N LEU A 799 -9.13 13.01 33.66
CA LEU A 799 -9.03 12.04 32.59
C LEU A 799 -8.12 10.89 33.02
N MET A 800 -8.56 9.66 32.75
CA MET A 800 -7.74 8.46 32.92
C MET A 800 -7.45 7.84 31.56
N ASN A 801 -6.17 7.57 31.26
CA ASN A 801 -5.78 6.94 30.00
C ASN A 801 -5.58 5.45 30.17
N LEU A 802 -6.30 4.68 29.37
CA LEU A 802 -6.18 3.24 29.29
C LEU A 802 -5.71 2.83 27.89
N PHE A 803 -4.82 1.84 27.81
CA PHE A 803 -4.24 1.36 26.55
C PHE A 803 -4.45 -0.14 26.38
N LYS A 804 -4.79 -0.56 25.17
CA LYS A 804 -4.72 -1.97 24.76
C LYS A 804 -4.03 -2.10 23.42
N ARG A 805 -3.33 -3.20 23.19
CA ARG A 805 -2.82 -3.53 21.86
C ARG A 805 -3.96 -3.97 20.96
N VAL A 806 -3.92 -3.52 19.71
CA VAL A 806 -4.89 -3.89 18.68
C VAL A 806 -4.15 -4.40 17.46
N TYR A 807 -4.69 -5.47 16.90
CA TYR A 807 -4.17 -6.17 15.73
C TYR A 807 -5.13 -6.02 14.56
N PRO A 808 -4.63 -5.99 13.31
CA PRO A 808 -5.49 -5.95 12.13
C PRO A 808 -6.40 -7.18 12.07
N ARG A 809 -7.50 -7.09 11.32
CA ARG A 809 -8.39 -8.23 11.07
C ARG A 809 -7.88 -9.02 9.87
N TRP A 810 -8.06 -10.34 9.89
CA TRP A 810 -7.74 -11.20 8.75
C TRP A 810 -8.88 -11.14 7.74
N THR A 811 -8.86 -10.11 6.88
CA THR A 811 -9.86 -9.87 5.83
C THR A 811 -9.20 -9.68 4.47
N TYR A 812 -8.04 -10.32 4.27
CA TYR A 812 -7.33 -10.27 3.00
C TYR A 812 -8.10 -11.07 1.94
N ASP A 813 -8.53 -10.38 0.90
CA ASP A 813 -9.14 -11.00 -0.29
C ASP A 813 -8.39 -10.53 -1.55
N PRO A 814 -7.74 -11.44 -2.30
CA PRO A 814 -7.10 -11.11 -3.58
C PRO A 814 -8.09 -10.57 -4.62
N TYR A 815 -9.36 -10.97 -4.55
CA TYR A 815 -10.35 -10.58 -5.53
C TYR A 815 -10.81 -9.13 -5.30
N VAL A 816 -10.71 -8.33 -6.35
CA VAL A 816 -11.20 -6.94 -6.37
C VAL A 816 -12.29 -6.84 -7.42
N PRO A 817 -13.52 -6.45 -7.06
CA PRO A 817 -14.60 -6.22 -8.01
C PRO A 817 -14.22 -5.19 -9.06
N MET A 818 -14.82 -5.33 -10.25
CA MET A 818 -14.66 -4.35 -11.32
C MET A 818 -15.18 -2.98 -10.85
N SER A 819 -14.43 -1.93 -11.17
CA SER A 819 -14.87 -0.56 -10.95
C SER A 819 -15.74 -0.09 -12.11
N LEU A 820 -16.85 0.58 -11.80
CA LEU A 820 -17.55 1.40 -12.78
C LEU A 820 -16.77 2.70 -13.06
N PRO A 821 -16.98 3.34 -14.23
CA PRO A 821 -16.36 4.63 -14.53
C PRO A 821 -16.69 5.66 -13.46
N TRP A 822 -15.67 6.37 -12.99
CA TRP A 822 -15.86 7.38 -11.96
C TRP A 822 -16.52 8.62 -12.55
N VAL A 823 -17.49 9.16 -11.83
CA VAL A 823 -18.17 10.41 -12.17
C VAL A 823 -18.10 11.35 -10.98
N LYS A 824 -17.74 12.61 -11.22
CA LYS A 824 -17.79 13.64 -10.19
C LYS A 824 -19.24 13.92 -9.84
N ARG A 825 -19.69 13.52 -8.65
CA ARG A 825 -20.95 14.01 -8.09
C ARG A 825 -20.71 15.38 -7.49
N GLU A 826 -21.51 16.36 -7.90
CA GLU A 826 -21.60 17.64 -7.19
C GLU A 826 -22.37 17.40 -5.89
N VAL A 827 -21.69 16.87 -4.87
CA VAL A 827 -22.23 16.86 -3.53
C VAL A 827 -21.86 18.22 -2.91
N THR A 828 -22.62 19.25 -3.28
CA THR A 828 -22.64 20.50 -2.51
C THR A 828 -23.48 20.26 -1.25
N VAL A 829 -22.88 19.59 -0.28
CA VAL A 829 -23.32 19.79 1.11
C VAL A 829 -22.48 20.95 1.62
N GLU A 830 -22.99 22.17 1.46
CA GLU A 830 -22.49 23.31 2.23
C GLU A 830 -22.70 22.95 3.71
N MET A 831 -21.59 22.70 4.41
CA MET A 831 -21.53 22.16 5.76
C MET A 831 -21.44 23.25 6.84
N ASP A 832 -21.84 24.47 6.50
CA ASP A 832 -21.96 25.56 7.45
C ASP A 832 -23.46 25.63 7.84
N ASP A 833 -23.75 25.53 9.14
CA ASP A 833 -25.07 25.79 9.76
C ASP A 833 -26.12 24.66 9.79
N LEU A 834 -25.71 23.42 10.12
CA LEU A 834 -26.61 22.51 10.84
C LEU A 834 -26.20 22.45 12.30
N ASP A 835 -26.77 23.38 13.06
CA ASP A 835 -26.73 23.43 14.52
C ASP A 835 -27.25 22.12 15.11
N MET A 836 -26.65 21.72 16.23
CA MET A 836 -27.06 20.54 16.97
C MET A 836 -28.36 20.80 17.71
N GLU A 837 -29.41 20.10 17.32
CA GLU A 837 -30.40 19.58 18.27
C GLU A 837 -30.14 18.09 18.54
#